data_AF-C6HBY4-F1
#
_entry.id   AF-C6HBY4-F1
#
_cell.length_a   1.000
_cell.length_b   1.000
_cell.length_c   1.000
_cell.angle_alpha   90.00
_cell.angle_beta   90.00
_cell.angle_gamma   90.00
#
_symmetry.space_group_name_H-M   'P 1'
#
loop_
_entity.id
_entity.type
_entity.pdbx_description
1 polymer ?
#
loop_
_entity_poly.entity_id
_entity_poly.type
_entity_poly.pdbx_seq_one_letter_code
_entity_poly.pdbx_strand_id
1 'polypeptide(L)'
;MAANYKKYLAEKVLNEQDIVTHRALSRALKVHSNLAKRVEPTRLQDLNVLGDIGHDIMQPQPNDPLEYGKQYGMILNRNVKAEHSGPEDVVLDDASEEEREDLFLDTGTRRSNSKRESRKEREEKLRKMMEDVPEDVPELPPARAPERTDTSQSEEVPKAESKEEASAPKGRRRGRRQVMKKTTIKDAEGYLVTKEEPVWESFSEDEAPPPVKRKPAVSVNSKPTSSNKGSQKTGQGNIIARITGFEPVPTIFGPKPMLVQRSAVTETRREPQDPRAWNRSARDPGLSRVLGTFALSFGQISGCPSTGCAAETPLARGDQAGAIAIALLHVLARDMRALPWTAAVLAALVSNGALAGSSHPDDAASLAVACPDYSEYSKLKHPPYSEGPLQLPFQRPVLPCRTFASTFIEKVIEDVTSRMVDKDLAQLFRNAYPNTADTTVRWHVDSSDPRSKILTQYPQSESWQGPQSFIVTGDINAEWLRDSANQVAGYQMLAAKDPKIKTLILGAINTQVEFVLQSPYCNAFQPPPPSGLLHTIPQTQSDIVHPAYEQSVVFECKYELDSLANFLAIGNKFFAETKSTEFVTTRWYRAVLTVLQVIEEQSKPTFDDQGEYVRNTYTFKRLTTLGTETLNLDGVGNPLNNGTGLVRSAFRPSDDATIFGYFIPANAYLSVELKRTALTIKAAGGPDSLIQTLEQRASIVEKGIRDHGIVSHKKFGEVYAFEVDGYGSRLLMDDANLPSLLSLPLLGFVDKDDEVYQNTRKMLLTKTGNPYYLTGTQFHGIGGPHAGLSNAWPMSVLVRARTSDDDEEIMESINMVRNASLLGLIHESVDVDNIRVYTRSWFAWANSVFAQTILELAERKPYLLFGKGASPYKAGE
;
A
#
# COMPACT_ATOMS: atom_id res chain seq x y z
N MET A 1 -16.24 48.71 7.48
CA MET A 1 -15.17 47.74 7.16
C MET A 1 -15.73 46.38 6.74
N ALA A 2 -16.26 45.56 7.65
CA ALA A 2 -16.57 44.15 7.39
C ALA A 2 -17.46 43.85 6.15
N ALA A 3 -18.51 44.63 5.90
CA ALA A 3 -19.43 44.39 4.78
C ALA A 3 -18.76 44.52 3.39
N ASN A 4 -17.91 45.53 3.19
CA ASN A 4 -17.36 45.83 1.86
C ASN A 4 -16.34 44.78 1.39
N TYR A 5 -15.56 44.18 2.29
CA TYR A 5 -14.58 43.16 1.88
C TYR A 5 -15.26 41.85 1.48
N LYS A 6 -16.30 41.43 2.23
CA LYS A 6 -17.04 40.19 1.91
C LYS A 6 -17.72 40.28 0.54
N LYS A 7 -18.32 41.44 0.21
CA LYS A 7 -18.90 41.65 -1.12
C LYS A 7 -17.84 41.64 -2.23
N TYR A 8 -16.72 42.35 -2.06
CA TYR A 8 -15.65 42.40 -3.07
C TYR A 8 -15.00 41.01 -3.31
N LEU A 9 -14.80 40.22 -2.25
CA LEU A 9 -14.32 38.84 -2.39
C LEU A 9 -15.36 37.93 -3.06
N ALA A 10 -16.65 38.07 -2.73
CA ALA A 10 -17.69 37.29 -3.41
C ALA A 10 -17.76 37.60 -4.91
N GLU A 11 -17.75 38.88 -5.29
CA GLU A 11 -17.78 39.28 -6.70
C GLU A 11 -16.54 38.77 -7.47
N LYS A 12 -15.32 38.88 -6.91
CA LYS A 12 -14.10 38.46 -7.62
C LYS A 12 -13.79 36.97 -7.57
N VAL A 13 -14.06 36.27 -6.46
CA VAL A 13 -13.68 34.86 -6.30
C VAL A 13 -14.78 33.93 -6.82
N LEU A 14 -16.06 34.26 -6.65
CA LEU A 14 -17.17 33.36 -7.02
C LEU A 14 -17.68 33.57 -8.45
N ASN A 15 -17.73 34.81 -8.95
CA ASN A 15 -18.23 35.08 -10.31
C ASN A 15 -17.13 35.11 -11.38
N GLU A 16 -15.91 35.51 -11.02
CA GLU A 16 -14.82 35.78 -11.98
C GLU A 16 -13.58 34.86 -11.80
N GLN A 17 -13.58 33.96 -10.80
CA GLN A 17 -12.49 33.02 -10.48
C GLN A 17 -11.09 33.67 -10.31
N ASP A 18 -11.06 34.95 -9.93
CA ASP A 18 -9.87 35.80 -10.01
C ASP A 18 -9.01 35.74 -8.72
N ILE A 19 -7.68 35.67 -8.84
CA ILE A 19 -6.78 35.49 -7.66
C ILE A 19 -6.60 36.82 -6.92
N VAL A 20 -7.42 37.06 -5.88
CA VAL A 20 -7.40 38.30 -5.10
C VAL A 20 -6.23 38.37 -4.11
N THR A 21 -5.12 38.99 -4.52
CA THR A 21 -4.00 39.29 -3.61
C THR A 21 -4.34 40.37 -2.56
N HIS A 22 -3.70 40.33 -1.38
CA HIS A 22 -3.85 41.40 -0.37
C HIS A 22 -3.54 42.81 -0.89
N ARG A 23 -2.70 42.95 -1.93
CA ARG A 23 -2.38 44.24 -2.59
C ARG A 23 -3.48 44.70 -3.55
N ALA A 24 -4.34 43.81 -4.04
CA ALA A 24 -5.60 44.18 -4.71
C ALA A 24 -6.66 44.58 -3.66
N LEU A 25 -6.89 43.73 -2.65
CA LEU A 25 -7.85 43.95 -1.57
C LEU A 25 -7.61 45.29 -0.82
N SER A 26 -6.35 45.59 -0.49
CA SER A 26 -5.92 46.87 0.12
C SER A 26 -6.31 48.09 -0.73
N ARG A 27 -6.20 48.01 -2.06
CA ARG A 27 -6.56 49.10 -2.98
C ARG A 27 -8.08 49.24 -3.13
N ALA A 28 -8.80 48.13 -3.28
CA ALA A 28 -10.26 48.12 -3.37
C ALA A 28 -10.93 48.71 -2.12
N LEU A 29 -10.42 48.38 -0.93
CA LEU A 29 -10.94 48.85 0.36
C LEU A 29 -10.36 50.20 0.82
N LYS A 30 -9.39 50.77 0.10
CA LYS A 30 -8.63 51.99 0.46
C LYS A 30 -8.00 51.92 1.87
N VAL A 31 -7.48 50.75 2.27
CA VAL A 31 -6.84 50.54 3.58
C VAL A 31 -5.39 50.07 3.44
N HIS A 32 -4.58 50.36 4.45
CA HIS A 32 -3.16 49.97 4.45
C HIS A 32 -2.99 48.44 4.32
N SER A 33 -1.96 48.02 3.58
CA SER A 33 -1.72 46.61 3.22
C SER A 33 -1.62 45.68 4.42
N ASN A 34 -1.00 46.14 5.52
CA ASN A 34 -0.90 45.38 6.76
C ASN A 34 -2.26 45.14 7.46
N LEU A 35 -3.27 45.99 7.20
CA LEU A 35 -4.64 45.77 7.68
C LEU A 35 -5.38 44.78 6.78
N ALA A 36 -5.17 44.84 5.45
CA ALA A 36 -5.68 43.87 4.49
C ALA A 36 -5.05 42.46 4.60
N LYS A 37 -3.93 42.32 5.32
CA LYS A 37 -3.36 41.03 5.75
C LYS A 37 -4.07 40.40 6.95
N ARG A 38 -4.70 41.20 7.82
CA ARG A 38 -5.44 40.72 9.01
C ARG A 38 -6.88 40.29 8.70
N VAL A 39 -7.24 40.22 7.42
CA VAL A 39 -8.54 39.75 6.95
C VAL A 39 -8.36 38.30 6.49
N GLU A 40 -8.32 37.39 7.45
CA GLU A 40 -8.21 35.96 7.20
C GLU A 40 -9.54 35.36 6.70
N PRO A 41 -9.48 34.27 5.90
CA PRO A 41 -10.67 33.50 5.55
C PRO A 41 -11.09 32.63 6.75
N THR A 42 -11.92 33.17 7.63
CA THR A 42 -12.58 32.38 8.68
C THR A 42 -13.33 31.21 8.05
N ARG A 43 -12.94 29.96 8.37
CA ARG A 43 -13.73 28.75 8.10
C ARG A 43 -15.18 28.97 8.55
N LEU A 44 -16.13 28.53 7.74
CA LEU A 44 -17.45 28.17 8.27
C LEU A 44 -17.26 26.88 9.08
N GLN A 45 -17.15 27.01 10.39
CA GLN A 45 -17.37 25.91 11.33
C GLN A 45 -18.88 25.77 11.56
N ASP A 46 -19.33 24.57 11.91
CA ASP A 46 -20.74 24.30 12.16
C ASP A 46 -21.31 25.22 13.24
N LEU A 47 -22.44 25.88 12.92
CA LEU A 47 -23.05 26.88 13.79
C LEU A 47 -23.52 26.27 15.12
N ASN A 48 -23.87 24.98 15.08
CA ASN A 48 -24.31 24.21 16.25
C ASN A 48 -23.17 24.02 17.25
N VAL A 49 -21.97 23.61 16.79
CA VAL A 49 -20.81 23.34 17.66
C VAL A 49 -20.37 24.59 18.43
N LEU A 50 -20.48 25.77 17.82
CA LEU A 50 -20.22 27.04 18.50
C LEU A 50 -21.35 27.47 19.46
N GLY A 51 -22.59 27.00 19.23
CA GLY A 51 -23.70 27.15 20.16
C GLY A 51 -23.52 26.28 21.40
N ASP A 52 -23.18 25.01 21.22
CA ASP A 52 -23.01 24.01 22.29
C ASP A 52 -21.85 24.40 23.21
N ILE A 53 -20.67 24.70 22.64
CA ILE A 53 -19.50 25.20 23.40
C ILE A 53 -19.81 26.53 24.09
N GLY A 54 -20.60 27.41 23.45
CA GLY A 54 -21.06 28.66 24.04
C GLY A 54 -22.01 28.46 25.23
N HIS A 55 -22.76 27.36 25.25
CA HIS A 55 -23.66 27.02 26.35
C HIS A 55 -22.91 26.44 27.55
N ASP A 56 -22.01 25.47 27.33
CA ASP A 56 -21.22 24.84 28.39
C ASP A 56 -20.28 25.82 29.10
N ILE A 57 -19.69 26.78 28.37
CA ILE A 57 -18.84 27.84 28.95
C ILE A 57 -19.65 28.86 29.78
N MET A 58 -20.96 28.98 29.57
CA MET A 58 -21.82 29.90 30.32
C MET A 58 -22.55 29.27 31.51
N GLN A 59 -22.39 27.97 31.77
CA GLN A 59 -22.89 27.37 33.02
C GLN A 59 -21.86 27.52 34.16
N PRO A 60 -22.26 27.99 35.35
CA PRO A 60 -21.35 28.10 36.50
C PRO A 60 -20.98 26.70 36.98
N GLN A 61 -19.72 26.33 36.75
CA GLN A 61 -19.16 25.04 37.18
C GLN A 61 -19.20 24.92 38.72
N PRO A 62 -19.69 23.80 39.29
CA PRO A 62 -19.70 23.62 40.74
C PRO A 62 -18.27 23.38 41.26
N ASN A 63 -17.93 24.02 42.39
CA ASN A 63 -16.58 24.01 42.98
C ASN A 63 -16.10 22.63 43.52
N ASP A 64 -16.87 21.55 43.36
CA ASP A 64 -16.48 20.19 43.73
C ASP A 64 -16.50 19.24 42.52
N PRO A 65 -15.33 18.81 42.01
CA PRO A 65 -15.22 17.80 40.96
C PRO A 65 -15.90 16.45 41.28
N LEU A 66 -16.08 16.12 42.57
CA LEU A 66 -16.75 14.90 43.02
C LEU A 66 -18.29 15.01 42.98
N GLU A 67 -18.85 16.22 43.00
CA GLU A 67 -20.27 16.43 42.65
C GLU A 67 -20.45 16.29 41.14
N TYR A 68 -19.63 17.00 40.34
CA TYR A 68 -19.71 17.01 38.88
C TYR A 68 -19.60 15.60 38.27
N GLY A 69 -18.70 14.77 38.79
CA GLY A 69 -18.50 13.39 38.31
C GLY A 69 -19.73 12.48 38.42
N LYS A 70 -20.68 12.77 39.32
CA LYS A 70 -21.90 11.97 39.51
C LYS A 70 -22.86 12.08 38.31
N GLN A 71 -22.94 13.26 37.70
CA GLN A 71 -23.80 13.54 36.55
C GLN A 71 -23.42 12.69 35.32
N TYR A 72 -22.14 12.36 35.18
CA TYR A 72 -21.59 11.54 34.08
C TYR A 72 -21.42 10.06 34.46
N GLY A 73 -22.04 9.61 35.57
CA GLY A 73 -22.05 8.21 35.98
C GLY A 73 -20.71 7.66 36.49
N MET A 74 -19.74 8.51 36.85
CA MET A 74 -18.45 8.03 37.36
C MET A 74 -18.60 7.37 38.74
N ILE A 75 -18.11 6.14 38.86
CA ILE A 75 -18.21 5.35 40.10
C ILE A 75 -17.17 5.84 41.12
N LEU A 76 -17.61 6.66 42.07
CA LEU A 76 -16.76 7.22 43.12
C LEU A 76 -16.48 6.22 44.24
N ASN A 77 -15.22 6.16 44.67
CA ASN A 77 -14.76 5.28 45.76
C ASN A 77 -15.24 5.82 47.13
N ARG A 78 -16.04 5.02 47.85
CA ARG A 78 -16.62 5.37 49.17
C ARG A 78 -15.62 5.73 50.29
N ASN A 79 -14.33 5.52 50.08
CA ASN A 79 -13.29 5.78 51.09
C ASN A 79 -12.61 7.16 51.00
N VAL A 80 -12.99 8.01 50.03
CA VAL A 80 -12.49 9.39 49.95
C VAL A 80 -13.20 10.27 50.99
N LYS A 81 -12.44 11.09 51.71
CA LYS A 81 -12.94 12.14 52.61
C LYS A 81 -12.29 13.47 52.25
N ALA A 82 -13.07 14.54 52.19
CA ALA A 82 -12.56 15.89 52.04
C ALA A 82 -12.05 16.43 53.39
N GLU A 83 -11.01 17.26 53.35
CA GLU A 83 -10.64 18.15 54.45
C GLU A 83 -11.34 19.51 54.26
N HIS A 84 -11.66 20.22 55.35
CA HIS A 84 -12.27 21.55 55.27
C HIS A 84 -11.20 22.64 55.33
N SER A 85 -11.19 23.53 54.34
CA SER A 85 -10.42 24.77 54.36
C SER A 85 -11.06 25.80 55.31
N GLY A 86 -10.21 26.63 55.92
CA GLY A 86 -10.62 27.87 56.56
C GLY A 86 -10.88 29.00 55.54
N PRO A 87 -11.42 30.15 55.98
CA PRO A 87 -11.76 31.26 55.09
C PRO A 87 -10.54 31.99 54.51
N GLU A 88 -10.80 32.69 53.41
CA GLU A 88 -9.92 33.63 52.68
C GLU A 88 -9.45 34.78 53.61
N ASP A 89 -8.42 35.58 53.31
CA ASP A 89 -8.13 36.24 52.03
C ASP A 89 -6.70 36.88 52.02
N VAL A 90 -6.43 37.74 51.01
CA VAL A 90 -5.36 38.76 50.84
C VAL A 90 -4.29 38.46 49.78
N VAL A 91 -4.35 39.25 48.71
CA VAL A 91 -3.40 39.39 47.58
C VAL A 91 -2.24 40.34 47.93
N LEU A 92 -1.06 40.17 47.32
CA LEU A 92 -0.08 41.24 47.09
C LEU A 92 0.84 40.95 45.88
N ASP A 93 1.47 41.99 45.34
CA ASP A 93 2.04 42.08 43.98
C ASP A 93 3.54 41.74 43.81
N ASP A 94 4.00 41.79 42.54
CA ASP A 94 5.37 41.86 42.01
C ASP A 94 6.51 42.27 42.98
N ALA A 95 7.66 41.58 42.89
CA ALA A 95 8.92 42.18 42.38
C ALA A 95 10.15 41.23 42.33
N SER A 96 10.97 41.42 41.29
CA SER A 96 12.46 41.41 41.22
C SER A 96 13.36 40.33 41.87
N GLU A 97 14.22 39.79 41.00
CA GLU A 97 15.69 39.65 41.16
C GLU A 97 16.32 38.47 41.93
N GLU A 98 17.65 38.42 41.79
CA GLU A 98 18.57 37.30 41.99
C GLU A 98 19.09 37.23 43.44
N GLU A 99 19.43 36.03 43.94
CA GLU A 99 20.84 35.61 44.01
C GLU A 99 20.98 34.15 44.50
N ARG A 100 22.23 33.73 44.73
CA ARG A 100 22.66 32.43 45.27
C ARG A 100 22.80 32.57 46.81
N GLU A 101 23.33 31.64 47.61
CA GLU A 101 24.20 30.48 47.35
C GLU A 101 24.13 29.47 48.52
N ASP A 102 25.06 28.53 48.53
CA ASP A 102 25.64 27.85 49.71
C ASP A 102 25.06 26.57 50.37
N LEU A 103 25.98 25.58 50.42
CA LEU A 103 26.33 24.69 51.54
C LEU A 103 25.47 23.44 51.90
N PHE A 104 25.65 22.40 51.07
CA PHE A 104 26.41 21.15 51.39
C PHE A 104 26.46 20.56 52.82
N LEU A 105 26.47 19.20 52.85
CA LEU A 105 26.86 18.26 53.93
C LEU A 105 25.89 18.08 55.12
N ASP A 106 25.92 16.99 55.89
CA ASP A 106 26.13 15.54 55.62
C ASP A 106 25.75 14.75 56.91
N THR A 107 25.56 13.43 56.79
CA THR A 107 25.45 12.43 57.88
C THR A 107 24.23 12.54 58.82
N GLY A 108 23.58 11.41 59.09
CA GLY A 108 22.51 11.29 60.08
C GLY A 108 22.91 10.39 61.27
N THR A 109 22.14 10.43 62.36
CA THR A 109 22.21 9.43 63.44
C THR A 109 20.78 9.07 63.94
N ARG A 110 20.62 7.86 64.49
CA ARG A 110 19.33 7.24 64.84
C ARG A 110 18.93 7.42 66.32
N ARG A 111 17.61 7.27 66.57
CA ARG A 111 16.90 6.68 67.76
C ARG A 111 15.93 7.65 68.46
N SER A 112 14.82 7.23 69.09
CA SER A 112 13.92 6.06 68.90
C SER A 112 12.78 6.11 69.93
N ASN A 113 11.50 5.93 69.53
CA ASN A 113 10.40 5.26 70.27
C ASN A 113 9.03 5.59 69.65
N SER A 114 7.91 4.90 69.94
CA SER A 114 7.68 3.44 70.02
C SER A 114 6.18 3.13 70.24
N LYS A 115 5.49 2.55 69.25
CA LYS A 115 4.38 1.59 69.45
C LYS A 115 4.04 0.93 68.11
N ARG A 116 3.89 -0.39 68.10
CA ARG A 116 3.56 -1.19 66.92
C ARG A 116 2.78 -2.41 67.39
N GLU A 117 1.49 -2.47 67.08
CA GLU A 117 0.62 -3.61 67.44
C GLU A 117 1.18 -4.92 66.86
N SER A 118 0.94 -6.03 67.57
CA SER A 118 1.45 -7.33 67.19
C SER A 118 0.57 -8.00 66.14
N ARG A 119 1.17 -8.89 65.34
CA ARG A 119 0.42 -9.65 64.31
C ARG A 119 -0.67 -10.56 64.91
N LYS A 120 -0.48 -11.02 66.15
CA LYS A 120 -1.47 -11.83 66.88
C LYS A 120 -2.74 -11.05 67.21
N GLU A 121 -2.63 -9.82 67.72
CA GLU A 121 -3.81 -8.98 68.00
C GLU A 121 -4.66 -8.77 66.75
N ARG A 122 -4.03 -8.64 65.57
CA ARG A 122 -4.75 -8.51 64.29
C ARG A 122 -5.45 -9.79 63.84
N GLU A 123 -4.87 -10.97 64.08
CA GLU A 123 -5.48 -12.26 63.75
C GLU A 123 -6.64 -12.60 64.73
N GLU A 124 -6.45 -12.32 66.03
CA GLU A 124 -7.48 -12.52 67.07
C GLU A 124 -8.68 -11.56 66.88
N LYS A 125 -8.41 -10.29 66.53
CA LYS A 125 -9.45 -9.31 66.18
C LYS A 125 -10.17 -9.65 64.88
N LEU A 126 -9.52 -10.35 63.94
CA LEU A 126 -10.18 -10.85 62.71
C LEU A 126 -11.10 -12.04 63.03
N ARG A 127 -10.62 -13.00 63.83
CA ARG A 127 -11.41 -14.15 64.27
C ARG A 127 -12.67 -13.72 65.03
N LYS A 128 -12.55 -12.72 65.92
CA LYS A 128 -13.69 -12.20 66.69
C LYS A 128 -14.76 -11.49 65.82
N MET A 129 -14.46 -11.18 64.56
CA MET A 129 -15.45 -10.68 63.59
C MET A 129 -16.06 -11.79 62.72
N MET A 130 -15.80 -13.07 63.04
CA MET A 130 -16.33 -14.24 62.32
C MET A 130 -17.16 -15.19 63.21
N GLU A 131 -17.34 -14.89 64.50
CA GLU A 131 -18.10 -15.71 65.46
C GLU A 131 -19.48 -15.11 65.82
N ASP A 132 -19.83 -13.90 65.34
CA ASP A 132 -21.11 -13.21 65.59
C ASP A 132 -22.02 -13.15 64.34
N VAL A 133 -22.82 -14.20 64.09
CA VAL A 133 -24.01 -14.15 63.21
C VAL A 133 -25.15 -14.95 63.89
N PRO A 134 -26.33 -14.37 64.17
CA PRO A 134 -27.42 -15.08 64.85
C PRO A 134 -28.08 -16.18 63.99
N GLU A 135 -28.53 -17.25 64.65
CA GLU A 135 -29.48 -18.22 64.10
C GLU A 135 -30.92 -17.71 64.27
N ASP A 136 -31.78 -17.91 63.26
CA ASP A 136 -33.22 -18.18 63.44
C ASP A 136 -33.84 -18.70 62.11
N VAL A 137 -34.61 -19.79 62.18
CA VAL A 137 -35.19 -20.56 61.05
C VAL A 137 -36.47 -21.25 61.55
N PRO A 138 -37.67 -21.08 60.94
CA PRO A 138 -38.12 -21.97 59.85
C PRO A 138 -39.18 -21.31 58.87
N GLU A 139 -40.00 -21.97 58.02
CA GLU A 139 -40.53 -23.36 57.92
C GLU A 139 -41.07 -23.74 56.49
N LEU A 140 -41.15 -25.06 56.23
CA LEU A 140 -42.07 -25.82 55.32
C LEU A 140 -41.93 -25.88 53.75
N PRO A 141 -42.50 -26.93 53.08
CA PRO A 141 -42.13 -27.42 51.73
C PRO A 141 -43.36 -27.67 50.78
N PRO A 142 -43.44 -28.71 49.90
CA PRO A 142 -42.78 -28.89 48.59
C PRO A 142 -43.73 -29.14 47.38
N ALA A 143 -43.22 -28.99 46.15
CA ALA A 143 -43.74 -29.63 44.91
C ALA A 143 -42.55 -29.91 43.95
N ARG A 144 -42.27 -31.12 43.43
CA ARG A 144 -43.04 -32.14 42.65
C ARG A 144 -42.99 -31.88 41.13
N ALA A 145 -42.43 -32.84 40.39
CA ALA A 145 -42.19 -32.78 38.95
C ALA A 145 -43.33 -33.41 38.11
N PRO A 146 -43.35 -33.19 36.78
CA PRO A 146 -43.96 -34.07 35.78
C PRO A 146 -42.92 -34.84 34.94
N GLU A 147 -43.38 -35.87 34.22
CA GLU A 147 -42.54 -36.85 33.49
C GLU A 147 -42.54 -36.65 31.95
N ARG A 148 -41.94 -37.63 31.25
CA ARG A 148 -41.76 -37.74 29.80
C ARG A 148 -43.04 -38.09 29.03
N THR A 149 -42.92 -38.08 27.69
CA THR A 149 -43.60 -39.05 26.81
C THR A 149 -42.63 -39.57 25.75
N ASP A 150 -42.59 -40.89 25.54
CA ASP A 150 -41.79 -41.57 24.50
C ASP A 150 -42.45 -41.46 23.10
N THR A 151 -41.75 -41.65 21.98
CA THR A 151 -41.42 -42.94 21.32
C THR A 151 -40.63 -42.63 20.03
N SER A 152 -39.99 -43.55 19.29
CA SER A 152 -40.14 -45.01 19.15
C SER A 152 -38.80 -45.74 18.89
N GLN A 153 -38.83 -47.09 18.84
CA GLN A 153 -37.69 -47.97 18.55
C GLN A 153 -37.87 -48.70 17.20
N SER A 154 -36.75 -49.22 16.67
CA SER A 154 -36.74 -50.49 15.91
C SER A 154 -35.35 -51.16 16.03
N GLU A 155 -35.31 -52.39 16.53
CA GLU A 155 -34.16 -53.30 16.45
C GLU A 155 -34.18 -54.01 15.06
N GLU A 156 -33.22 -54.81 14.57
CA GLU A 156 -32.57 -55.98 15.16
C GLU A 156 -31.12 -56.23 14.65
N VAL A 157 -30.54 -57.35 15.11
CA VAL A 157 -29.15 -57.85 14.96
C VAL A 157 -29.18 -59.20 14.19
N PRO A 158 -28.15 -60.09 14.14
CA PRO A 158 -26.68 -59.95 14.17
C PRO A 158 -25.95 -60.76 13.04
N LYS A 159 -24.63 -60.58 12.91
CA LYS A 159 -23.70 -61.68 12.56
C LYS A 159 -22.25 -61.40 12.99
N ALA A 160 -21.40 -62.44 13.01
CA ALA A 160 -20.18 -62.48 13.80
C ALA A 160 -18.91 -62.99 13.07
N GLU A 161 -17.77 -62.67 13.67
CA GLU A 161 -16.40 -63.21 13.52
C GLU A 161 -15.82 -63.49 12.11
N SER A 162 -14.69 -62.81 11.84
CA SER A 162 -13.47 -63.51 11.43
C SER A 162 -12.29 -62.98 12.27
N LYS A 163 -11.32 -63.86 12.56
CA LYS A 163 -10.02 -63.51 13.15
C LYS A 163 -8.95 -63.76 12.11
N GLU A 164 -7.91 -62.93 12.10
CA GLU A 164 -6.60 -63.33 11.60
C GLU A 164 -5.52 -62.73 12.51
N GLU A 165 -4.33 -63.36 12.54
CA GLU A 165 -3.40 -63.21 13.65
C GLU A 165 -2.37 -62.09 13.44
N ALA A 166 -2.05 -61.37 14.52
CA ALA A 166 -0.88 -60.50 14.61
C ALA A 166 -0.04 -60.91 15.84
N SER A 167 1.27 -61.07 15.65
CA SER A 167 2.17 -61.65 16.66
C SER A 167 2.40 -60.74 17.87
N ALA A 168 2.32 -61.33 19.07
CA ALA A 168 2.62 -60.62 20.30
C ALA A 168 4.12 -60.57 20.61
N PRO A 169 4.61 -59.45 21.18
CA PRO A 169 5.70 -59.53 22.14
C PRO A 169 5.36 -58.87 23.49
N LYS A 170 5.53 -59.65 24.57
CA LYS A 170 5.88 -59.26 25.95
C LYS A 170 5.28 -57.93 26.48
N GLY A 171 4.18 -58.04 27.24
CA GLY A 171 3.55 -56.89 27.90
C GLY A 171 4.42 -56.19 28.96
N ARG A 172 4.25 -54.87 29.07
CA ARG A 172 4.78 -54.00 30.14
C ARG A 172 3.64 -53.65 31.12
N ARG A 173 3.89 -53.69 32.44
CA ARG A 173 2.91 -53.26 33.45
C ARG A 173 2.81 -51.73 33.46
N ARG A 174 1.61 -51.17 33.24
CA ARG A 174 1.36 -49.73 33.41
C ARG A 174 1.06 -49.42 34.88
N GLY A 175 1.79 -48.48 35.47
CA GLY A 175 1.49 -47.94 36.79
C GLY A 175 0.33 -46.95 36.73
N ARG A 176 -0.40 -46.80 37.84
CA ARG A 176 -1.37 -45.70 38.05
C ARG A 176 -0.83 -44.77 39.15
N ARG A 177 -0.76 -43.48 38.88
CA ARG A 177 -0.44 -42.41 39.86
C ARG A 177 -1.64 -41.49 40.04
N GLN A 178 -1.85 -40.99 41.25
CA GLN A 178 -2.89 -40.00 41.51
C GLN A 178 -2.29 -38.60 41.39
N VAL A 179 -2.91 -37.73 40.57
CA VAL A 179 -2.40 -36.40 40.23
C VAL A 179 -3.50 -35.38 40.47
N MET A 180 -3.18 -34.29 41.18
CA MET A 180 -4.10 -33.16 41.34
C MET A 180 -4.25 -32.45 39.99
N LYS A 181 -5.44 -32.54 39.38
CA LYS A 181 -5.76 -31.83 38.13
C LYS A 181 -6.69 -30.67 38.45
N LYS A 182 -6.33 -29.48 37.98
CA LYS A 182 -7.19 -28.30 38.07
C LYS A 182 -8.24 -28.37 36.95
N THR A 183 -9.50 -28.30 37.33
CA THR A 183 -10.64 -28.30 36.40
C THR A 183 -11.49 -27.08 36.67
N THR A 184 -11.66 -26.23 35.67
CA THR A 184 -12.54 -25.05 35.75
C THR A 184 -13.93 -25.43 35.29
N ILE A 185 -14.91 -25.24 36.16
CA ILE A 185 -16.33 -25.50 35.93
C ILE A 185 -17.12 -24.22 36.20
N LYS A 186 -18.37 -24.13 35.72
CA LYS A 186 -19.30 -23.12 36.21
C LYS A 186 -20.03 -23.63 37.45
N ASP A 187 -20.17 -22.77 38.46
CA ASP A 187 -21.09 -22.99 39.58
C ASP A 187 -22.55 -22.69 39.18
N ALA A 188 -23.49 -22.84 40.12
CA ALA A 188 -24.92 -22.64 39.87
C ALA A 188 -25.26 -21.16 39.63
N GLU A 189 -24.43 -20.27 40.17
CA GLU A 189 -24.48 -18.82 40.08
C GLU A 189 -23.85 -18.29 38.77
N GLY A 190 -23.13 -19.14 38.04
CA GLY A 190 -22.63 -18.92 36.67
C GLY A 190 -21.15 -18.50 36.56
N TYR A 191 -20.43 -18.42 37.68
CA TYR A 191 -19.02 -18.04 37.78
C TYR A 191 -18.10 -19.22 37.48
N LEU A 192 -16.91 -18.94 36.92
CA LEU A 192 -15.92 -19.95 36.56
C LEU A 192 -15.02 -20.30 37.77
N VAL A 193 -15.42 -21.30 38.55
CA VAL A 193 -14.67 -21.80 39.70
C VAL A 193 -13.69 -22.89 39.26
N THR A 194 -12.43 -22.76 39.67
CA THR A 194 -11.39 -23.77 39.41
C THR A 194 -11.19 -24.65 40.63
N LYS A 195 -11.57 -25.92 40.53
CA LYS A 195 -11.43 -26.93 41.59
C LYS A 195 -10.25 -27.85 41.27
N GLU A 196 -9.50 -28.25 42.30
CA GLU A 196 -8.42 -29.23 42.16
C GLU A 196 -8.92 -30.60 42.62
N GLU A 197 -8.90 -31.60 41.73
CA GLU A 197 -9.38 -32.95 42.04
C GLU A 197 -8.31 -34.02 41.76
N PRO A 198 -8.22 -35.08 42.60
CA PRO A 198 -7.15 -36.08 42.52
C PRO A 198 -7.49 -37.20 41.52
N VAL A 199 -7.09 -37.02 40.25
CA VAL A 199 -7.39 -37.93 39.13
C VAL A 199 -6.32 -39.02 38.99
N TRP A 200 -6.72 -40.26 38.67
CA TRP A 200 -5.79 -41.37 38.44
C TRP A 200 -5.32 -41.44 36.99
N GLU A 201 -4.04 -41.14 36.76
CA GLU A 201 -3.36 -41.19 35.48
C GLU A 201 -2.51 -42.47 35.34
N SER A 202 -2.48 -43.07 34.15
CA SER A 202 -1.59 -44.20 33.86
C SER A 202 -0.27 -43.72 33.27
N PHE A 203 0.86 -44.10 33.87
CA PHE A 203 2.21 -43.73 33.40
C PHE A 203 3.05 -44.97 33.02
N SER A 204 4.13 -44.74 32.28
CA SER A 204 5.13 -45.74 31.90
C SER A 204 6.43 -45.50 32.65
N GLU A 205 7.16 -46.56 32.99
CA GLU A 205 8.36 -46.49 33.86
C GLU A 205 9.58 -45.81 33.20
N ASP A 206 9.50 -45.45 31.91
CA ASP A 206 10.56 -44.77 31.15
C ASP A 206 10.47 -43.21 31.21
N GLU A 207 9.51 -42.62 31.95
CA GLU A 207 9.33 -41.15 32.06
C GLU A 207 10.18 -40.53 33.19
N ALA A 208 11.26 -39.81 32.83
CA ALA A 208 12.18 -39.22 33.80
C ALA A 208 11.64 -37.94 34.48
N PRO A 209 11.84 -37.75 35.81
CA PRO A 209 11.29 -36.61 36.54
C PRO A 209 12.03 -35.28 36.26
N PRO A 210 11.33 -34.14 36.25
CA PRO A 210 11.90 -32.83 35.91
C PRO A 210 12.85 -32.28 37.01
N PRO A 211 13.85 -31.45 36.65
CA PRO A 211 14.90 -31.01 37.57
C PRO A 211 14.42 -29.98 38.60
N VAL A 212 14.78 -30.21 39.88
CA VAL A 212 14.42 -29.35 41.00
C VAL A 212 15.27 -28.06 41.03
N LYS A 213 14.62 -26.91 40.81
CA LYS A 213 15.26 -25.58 40.95
C LYS A 213 15.63 -25.31 42.42
N ARG A 214 16.92 -25.32 42.74
CA ARG A 214 17.43 -24.89 44.07
C ARG A 214 17.40 -23.37 44.20
N LYS A 215 17.04 -22.86 45.39
CA LYS A 215 17.24 -21.45 45.78
C LYS A 215 18.66 -21.25 46.35
N PRO A 216 19.27 -20.07 46.21
CA PRO A 216 20.62 -19.80 46.72
C PRO A 216 20.65 -19.67 48.24
N ALA A 217 21.80 -20.01 48.84
CA ALA A 217 22.11 -19.78 50.24
C ALA A 217 23.46 -19.06 50.36
N VAL A 218 23.59 -18.18 51.35
CA VAL A 218 24.74 -17.29 51.56
C VAL A 218 25.57 -17.77 52.75
N SER A 219 26.91 -17.82 52.64
CA SER A 219 27.81 -17.50 53.77
C SER A 219 29.31 -17.43 53.42
N VAL A 220 29.88 -16.23 53.63
CA VAL A 220 31.11 -15.91 54.41
C VAL A 220 32.47 -16.54 54.03
N ASN A 221 33.49 -15.66 54.02
CA ASN A 221 34.91 -15.95 53.80
C ASN A 221 35.59 -16.79 54.90
N SER A 222 36.64 -17.55 54.53
CA SER A 222 37.97 -17.37 55.14
C SER A 222 39.13 -17.96 54.31
N LYS A 223 40.24 -17.22 54.28
CA LYS A 223 41.62 -17.60 53.90
C LYS A 223 42.45 -17.61 55.22
N PRO A 224 43.75 -18.00 55.29
CA PRO A 224 44.77 -18.07 54.22
C PRO A 224 45.73 -19.30 54.28
N THR A 225 46.85 -19.19 53.54
CA THR A 225 48.13 -19.94 53.66
C THR A 225 48.22 -21.41 53.17
N SER A 226 49.38 -21.91 52.70
CA SER A 226 50.48 -21.25 51.94
C SER A 226 51.45 -22.26 51.29
N SER A 227 52.16 -21.81 50.24
CA SER A 227 53.55 -22.17 49.89
C SER A 227 53.88 -23.42 49.02
N ASN A 228 54.56 -23.11 47.90
CA ASN A 228 55.86 -23.62 47.44
C ASN A 228 56.06 -24.94 46.67
N LYS A 229 56.73 -24.75 45.51
CA LYS A 229 57.83 -25.53 44.88
C LYS A 229 57.55 -26.92 44.28
N GLY A 230 58.26 -27.18 43.17
CA GLY A 230 58.48 -28.51 42.59
C GLY A 230 58.65 -28.44 41.07
N SER A 231 59.82 -28.81 40.53
CA SER A 231 60.10 -28.71 39.09
C SER A 231 60.95 -29.86 38.54
N GLN A 232 60.78 -30.13 37.24
CA GLN A 232 61.64 -30.87 36.31
C GLN A 232 61.71 -32.43 36.31
N LYS A 233 61.30 -32.98 35.15
CA LYS A 233 62.07 -33.83 34.20
C LYS A 233 62.04 -35.37 34.25
N THR A 234 62.19 -35.90 33.01
CA THR A 234 62.66 -37.24 32.55
C THR A 234 61.78 -38.48 32.83
N GLY A 235 61.61 -39.42 31.89
CA GLY A 235 62.02 -39.37 30.47
C GLY A 235 61.69 -40.63 29.62
N GLN A 236 61.78 -40.45 28.29
CA GLN A 236 62.05 -41.39 27.17
C GLN A 236 61.46 -42.84 27.12
N GLY A 237 60.88 -43.16 25.96
CA GLY A 237 60.68 -44.53 25.43
C GLY A 237 60.09 -44.48 24.00
N ASN A 238 60.74 -45.08 22.99
CA ASN A 238 60.49 -44.79 21.56
C ASN A 238 60.44 -46.06 20.68
N ILE A 239 59.38 -46.24 19.88
CA ILE A 239 59.30 -47.06 18.64
C ILE A 239 58.24 -46.36 17.75
N ILE A 240 58.58 -45.58 16.71
CA ILE A 240 58.89 -45.98 15.30
C ILE A 240 57.67 -46.69 14.65
N ALA A 241 57.02 -46.28 13.56
CA ALA A 241 57.20 -45.23 12.52
C ALA A 241 55.77 -44.86 11.98
N ARG A 242 55.44 -44.06 10.93
CA ARG A 242 56.01 -43.02 10.00
C ARG A 242 54.76 -42.44 9.23
N ILE A 243 54.74 -41.45 8.34
CA ILE A 243 55.74 -40.58 7.67
C ILE A 243 55.11 -39.15 7.50
N THR A 244 55.98 -38.14 7.37
CA THR A 244 55.80 -36.69 7.05
C THR A 244 54.53 -36.20 6.30
N GLY A 245 54.10 -34.94 6.42
CA GLY A 245 54.70 -33.77 7.12
C GLY A 245 53.97 -32.44 6.81
N PHE A 246 54.31 -31.34 7.50
CA PHE A 246 53.53 -30.09 7.57
C PHE A 246 54.39 -28.83 7.31
N GLU A 247 53.82 -27.81 6.64
CA GLU A 247 54.19 -26.36 6.72
C GLU A 247 55.64 -25.92 6.32
N PRO A 248 56.02 -24.61 6.28
CA PRO A 248 55.31 -23.38 6.68
C PRO A 248 55.29 -22.22 5.65
N VAL A 249 54.76 -21.07 6.11
CA VAL A 249 54.69 -19.74 5.45
C VAL A 249 56.08 -19.05 5.32
N PRO A 250 56.28 -18.24 4.26
CA PRO A 250 57.05 -16.99 4.38
C PRO A 250 56.28 -15.74 3.88
N THR A 251 56.72 -14.57 4.33
CA THR A 251 56.14 -13.24 4.03
C THR A 251 57.13 -12.39 3.20
N ILE A 252 56.71 -11.17 2.83
CA ILE A 252 57.52 -10.00 2.36
C ILE A 252 57.68 -9.88 0.83
N PHE A 253 57.63 -8.61 0.38
CA PHE A 253 57.84 -8.03 -0.97
C PHE A 253 56.73 -8.20 -2.02
N GLY A 254 56.12 -7.06 -2.38
CA GLY A 254 55.42 -6.84 -3.65
C GLY A 254 56.13 -5.79 -4.51
N PRO A 255 55.91 -5.74 -5.84
CA PRO A 255 56.48 -4.74 -6.74
C PRO A 255 55.52 -3.57 -7.03
N LYS A 256 56.08 -2.46 -7.53
CA LYS A 256 55.35 -1.25 -7.99
C LYS A 256 54.81 -1.43 -9.42
N PRO A 257 53.79 -0.62 -9.84
CA PRO A 257 53.32 -0.61 -11.23
C PRO A 257 54.41 -0.15 -12.21
N MET A 258 54.39 -0.69 -13.42
CA MET A 258 55.31 -0.31 -14.50
C MET A 258 54.68 0.74 -15.42
N LEU A 259 55.49 1.72 -15.85
CA LEU A 259 55.06 2.88 -16.62
C LEU A 259 55.67 2.83 -18.03
N VAL A 260 54.86 3.07 -19.08
CA VAL A 260 55.38 3.30 -20.44
C VAL A 260 54.83 4.60 -21.01
N GLN A 261 55.69 5.62 -20.94
CA GLN A 261 55.84 6.81 -21.77
C GLN A 261 54.64 7.72 -22.14
N ARG A 262 54.94 9.02 -22.12
CA ARG A 262 54.07 10.13 -22.56
C ARG A 262 54.31 10.47 -24.03
N SER A 263 53.32 11.08 -24.66
CA SER A 263 53.55 12.35 -25.36
C SER A 263 52.74 13.44 -24.66
N ALA A 264 53.21 14.69 -24.68
CA ALA A 264 52.71 15.74 -23.79
C ALA A 264 52.58 17.08 -24.49
N VAL A 265 51.54 17.85 -24.12
CA VAL A 265 51.41 19.28 -24.40
C VAL A 265 50.93 19.97 -23.10
N THR A 266 51.79 20.88 -22.62
CA THR A 266 51.58 22.06 -21.75
C THR A 266 50.13 22.38 -21.28
N GLU A 267 49.84 22.54 -19.97
CA GLU A 267 50.08 23.74 -19.11
C GLU A 267 48.82 24.66 -19.04
N THR A 268 48.45 25.40 -17.98
CA THR A 268 49.03 25.69 -16.65
C THR A 268 48.02 25.46 -15.50
N ARG A 269 48.47 25.56 -14.25
CA ARG A 269 47.68 25.43 -12.99
C ARG A 269 47.48 26.80 -12.31
N ARG A 270 46.26 27.12 -11.83
CA ARG A 270 46.01 28.11 -10.74
C ARG A 270 44.59 28.02 -10.15
N GLU A 271 44.53 27.73 -8.86
CA GLU A 271 43.45 28.12 -7.92
C GLU A 271 43.90 29.40 -7.17
N PRO A 272 43.17 29.97 -6.16
CA PRO A 272 41.81 29.70 -5.66
C PRO A 272 40.95 31.00 -5.47
N GLN A 273 39.85 30.89 -4.70
CA GLN A 273 39.19 31.89 -3.83
C GLN A 273 37.88 32.59 -4.27
N ASP A 274 36.87 32.46 -3.40
CA ASP A 274 35.79 33.43 -3.10
C ASP A 274 36.01 33.88 -1.64
N PRO A 275 35.87 35.19 -1.29
CA PRO A 275 34.62 35.60 -0.63
C PRO A 275 34.14 37.04 -0.96
N ARG A 276 32.83 37.17 -1.25
CA ARG A 276 31.89 38.24 -0.83
C ARG A 276 32.34 39.73 -0.86
N ALA A 277 31.56 40.60 -1.53
CA ALA A 277 30.56 41.50 -0.89
C ALA A 277 30.27 42.85 -1.63
N TRP A 278 29.26 43.57 -1.09
CA TRP A 278 28.89 45.00 -1.20
C TRP A 278 27.81 45.50 -2.19
N ASN A 279 26.97 46.39 -1.66
CA ASN A 279 25.83 47.08 -2.27
C ASN A 279 26.17 48.54 -2.67
N ARG A 280 25.44 49.08 -3.68
CA ARG A 280 24.79 50.43 -3.77
C ARG A 280 24.26 50.63 -5.22
N SER A 281 23.01 51.04 -5.48
CA SER A 281 22.37 52.37 -5.30
C SER A 281 22.99 53.46 -6.20
N ALA A 282 22.26 54.23 -7.04
CA ALA A 282 20.80 54.43 -7.25
C ALA A 282 20.44 54.39 -8.79
N ARG A 283 19.54 55.15 -9.46
CA ARG A 283 18.69 56.32 -9.15
C ARG A 283 17.54 56.50 -10.21
N ASP A 284 16.54 57.32 -9.88
CA ASP A 284 15.53 57.94 -10.78
C ASP A 284 16.03 59.37 -11.23
N PRO A 285 15.43 60.15 -12.18
CA PRO A 285 13.99 60.34 -12.45
C PRO A 285 13.54 60.35 -13.95
N GLY A 286 12.22 60.47 -14.20
CA GLY A 286 11.58 60.47 -15.53
C GLY A 286 11.02 61.83 -16.06
N LEU A 287 9.78 61.81 -16.60
CA LEU A 287 9.11 62.79 -17.51
C LEU A 287 9.51 62.68 -19.01
N SER A 288 8.68 62.97 -20.02
CA SER A 288 7.20 63.03 -20.16
C SER A 288 6.78 63.08 -21.66
N ARG A 289 5.46 63.05 -21.93
CA ARG A 289 4.65 63.25 -23.17
C ARG A 289 5.29 64.05 -24.34
N VAL A 290 4.90 63.88 -25.60
CA VAL A 290 3.65 64.40 -26.25
C VAL A 290 3.36 63.74 -27.63
N LEU A 291 2.13 63.90 -28.15
CA LEU A 291 1.59 63.38 -29.41
C LEU A 291 2.18 64.01 -30.70
N GLY A 292 1.99 63.36 -31.86
CA GLY A 292 2.15 63.97 -33.19
C GLY A 292 1.76 63.05 -34.37
N THR A 293 0.70 63.39 -35.10
CA THR A 293 0.19 62.66 -36.29
C THR A 293 0.62 63.36 -37.59
N PHE A 294 0.91 62.65 -38.68
CA PHE A 294 0.58 63.03 -40.09
C PHE A 294 0.89 61.86 -41.08
N ALA A 295 0.61 61.99 -42.39
CA ALA A 295 0.43 60.85 -43.31
C ALA A 295 0.84 61.08 -44.78
N LEU A 296 0.98 59.96 -45.55
CA LEU A 296 1.02 59.80 -47.04
C LEU A 296 2.22 60.47 -47.78
N SER A 297 2.94 59.81 -48.72
CA SER A 297 2.41 59.31 -50.01
C SER A 297 3.42 58.44 -50.83
N PHE A 298 2.86 57.57 -51.69
CA PHE A 298 3.30 57.06 -53.03
C PHE A 298 4.78 56.83 -53.44
N GLY A 299 5.00 55.67 -54.10
CA GLY A 299 6.11 55.40 -55.05
C GLY A 299 6.06 53.97 -55.63
N GLN A 300 6.15 53.80 -56.96
CA GLN A 300 6.24 52.50 -57.68
C GLN A 300 7.55 52.40 -58.47
N ILE A 301 7.98 51.19 -58.90
CA ILE A 301 8.16 50.79 -60.34
C ILE A 301 8.78 49.38 -60.53
N SER A 302 8.37 48.74 -61.63
CA SER A 302 8.58 47.38 -62.22
C SER A 302 9.94 46.66 -62.24
N GLY A 303 9.91 45.34 -62.54
CA GLY A 303 10.94 44.63 -63.34
C GLY A 303 10.76 43.09 -63.45
N CYS A 304 10.70 42.50 -64.67
CA CYS A 304 10.63 41.04 -64.90
C CYS A 304 10.95 40.61 -66.36
N PRO A 305 11.78 39.57 -66.59
CA PRO A 305 11.57 38.58 -67.68
C PRO A 305 12.11 37.14 -67.36
N SER A 306 12.02 36.10 -68.20
CA SER A 306 10.90 35.49 -68.97
C SER A 306 11.37 34.17 -69.67
N THR A 307 10.46 33.39 -70.31
CA THR A 307 10.66 32.19 -71.18
C THR A 307 11.09 30.84 -70.53
N GLY A 308 10.64 29.65 -70.99
CA GLY A 308 9.52 29.33 -71.91
C GLY A 308 9.44 27.87 -72.41
N CYS A 309 8.21 27.36 -72.64
CA CYS A 309 7.82 26.14 -73.41
C CYS A 309 8.20 24.74 -72.84
N ALA A 310 7.49 23.63 -73.14
CA ALA A 310 6.11 23.36 -73.62
C ALA A 310 5.86 21.81 -73.65
N ALA A 311 4.66 21.23 -73.87
CA ALA A 311 3.29 21.47 -73.38
C ALA A 311 2.31 20.41 -73.97
N GLU A 312 1.48 19.72 -73.17
CA GLU A 312 0.39 18.83 -73.68
C GLU A 312 -0.82 18.78 -72.72
N THR A 313 -2.03 18.53 -73.26
CA THR A 313 -3.37 18.63 -72.63
C THR A 313 -4.35 17.62 -73.33
N PRO A 314 -5.60 17.30 -72.88
CA PRO A 314 -6.51 18.12 -72.07
C PRO A 314 -7.51 17.44 -71.09
N LEU A 315 -8.19 18.25 -70.27
CA LEU A 315 -9.66 18.25 -70.07
C LEU A 315 -10.11 19.56 -69.41
N ALA A 316 -11.43 19.85 -69.33
CA ALA A 316 -11.92 21.23 -69.46
C ALA A 316 -12.94 21.71 -68.40
N ARG A 317 -12.85 23.03 -68.09
CA ARG A 317 -13.84 23.91 -67.42
C ARG A 317 -14.19 23.57 -65.95
N GLY A 318 -14.18 24.49 -64.98
CA GLY A 318 -13.84 25.92 -64.96
C GLY A 318 -15.03 26.81 -64.63
N ASP A 319 -14.85 27.76 -63.70
CA ASP A 319 -15.91 28.69 -63.27
C ASP A 319 -15.35 30.07 -62.88
N GLN A 320 -16.13 31.13 -63.12
CA GLN A 320 -15.82 32.54 -62.83
C GLN A 320 -17.12 33.36 -62.67
N ALA A 321 -17.43 33.81 -61.46
CA ALA A 321 -18.54 34.76 -61.21
C ALA A 321 -18.36 35.59 -59.92
N GLY A 322 -17.19 36.21 -59.73
CA GLY A 322 -16.89 37.02 -58.54
C GLY A 322 -17.04 38.54 -58.72
N ALA A 323 -18.27 39.07 -58.82
CA ALA A 323 -18.54 40.51 -58.83
C ALA A 323 -20.00 40.86 -58.45
N ILE A 324 -20.25 42.14 -58.13
CA ILE A 324 -21.59 42.75 -57.89
C ILE A 324 -22.31 42.28 -56.61
N ALA A 325 -21.82 42.71 -55.44
CA ALA A 325 -22.56 42.59 -54.16
C ALA A 325 -22.32 43.74 -53.14
N ILE A 326 -21.81 44.90 -53.58
CA ILE A 326 -21.55 46.07 -52.69
C ILE A 326 -22.28 47.32 -53.23
N ALA A 327 -23.62 47.31 -53.22
CA ALA A 327 -24.44 48.49 -53.56
C ALA A 327 -25.93 48.42 -53.11
N LEU A 328 -26.31 47.79 -51.99
CA LEU A 328 -27.73 47.78 -51.55
C LEU A 328 -28.00 47.70 -50.03
N LEU A 329 -26.98 47.83 -49.18
CA LEU A 329 -27.11 47.72 -47.71
C LEU A 329 -27.16 49.09 -47.00
N HIS A 330 -28.03 50.00 -47.49
CA HIS A 330 -28.24 51.33 -46.92
C HIS A 330 -29.70 51.84 -46.98
N VAL A 331 -30.66 50.95 -47.23
CA VAL A 331 -32.11 51.25 -47.24
C VAL A 331 -32.83 50.18 -46.41
N LEU A 332 -34.00 50.52 -45.84
CA LEU A 332 -34.85 49.66 -45.00
C LEU A 332 -34.35 49.41 -43.55
N ALA A 333 -33.81 50.44 -42.91
CA ALA A 333 -33.91 50.58 -41.47
C ALA A 333 -35.08 51.50 -41.09
N ARG A 334 -36.32 50.97 -41.05
CA ARG A 334 -37.47 51.56 -40.32
C ARG A 334 -38.66 50.61 -40.18
N ASP A 335 -39.22 50.62 -38.98
CA ASP A 335 -40.61 50.34 -38.59
C ASP A 335 -41.34 49.10 -39.16
N MET A 336 -41.55 48.08 -38.33
CA MET A 336 -42.79 47.96 -37.54
C MET A 336 -42.68 46.91 -36.42
N ARG A 337 -43.59 46.99 -35.42
CA ARG A 337 -43.75 46.03 -34.33
C ARG A 337 -45.06 45.25 -34.49
N ALA A 338 -45.05 43.92 -34.43
CA ALA A 338 -46.06 43.05 -33.78
C ALA A 338 -45.99 41.56 -34.24
N LEU A 339 -46.36 40.64 -33.33
CA LEU A 339 -46.77 39.24 -33.57
C LEU A 339 -45.65 38.27 -34.07
N PRO A 340 -45.79 36.93 -33.87
CA PRO A 340 -45.56 36.33 -32.55
C PRO A 340 -44.51 35.19 -32.55
N TRP A 341 -44.08 34.77 -31.36
CA TRP A 341 -42.93 33.87 -31.14
C TRP A 341 -42.97 32.45 -31.76
N THR A 342 -44.10 31.96 -32.26
CA THR A 342 -44.22 30.58 -32.76
C THR A 342 -43.56 30.32 -34.12
N ALA A 343 -43.27 31.35 -34.91
CA ALA A 343 -42.63 31.18 -36.22
C ALA A 343 -41.09 31.00 -36.17
N ALA A 344 -40.43 31.51 -35.13
CA ALA A 344 -38.97 31.58 -35.07
C ALA A 344 -38.28 30.21 -34.93
N VAL A 345 -38.90 29.27 -34.19
CA VAL A 345 -38.30 27.95 -33.90
C VAL A 345 -38.24 27.07 -35.14
N LEU A 346 -39.26 27.12 -36.00
CA LEU A 346 -39.28 26.34 -37.25
C LEU A 346 -38.32 26.89 -38.30
N ALA A 347 -38.09 28.20 -38.36
CA ALA A 347 -37.06 28.79 -39.22
C ALA A 347 -35.65 28.33 -38.79
N ALA A 348 -35.35 28.38 -37.48
CA ALA A 348 -34.05 27.97 -36.94
C ALA A 348 -33.71 26.49 -37.23
N LEU A 349 -34.71 25.60 -37.20
CA LEU A 349 -34.53 24.17 -37.49
C LEU A 349 -34.29 23.86 -38.97
N VAL A 350 -34.70 24.73 -39.90
CA VAL A 350 -34.45 24.55 -41.34
C VAL A 350 -33.13 25.23 -41.76
N SER A 351 -32.73 26.34 -41.14
CA SER A 351 -31.48 27.04 -41.46
C SER A 351 -30.20 26.23 -41.15
N ASN A 352 -30.21 25.35 -40.15
CA ASN A 352 -29.06 24.51 -39.82
C ASN A 352 -28.85 23.31 -40.77
N GLY A 353 -29.75 23.06 -41.73
CA GLY A 353 -29.63 21.98 -42.70
C GLY A 353 -28.68 22.24 -43.88
N ALA A 354 -28.07 23.43 -43.97
CA ALA A 354 -27.44 23.92 -45.21
C ALA A 354 -25.98 24.43 -45.04
N LEU A 355 -25.24 23.97 -44.02
CA LEU A 355 -23.79 24.24 -43.87
C LEU A 355 -22.94 22.97 -43.66
N ALA A 356 -23.40 21.83 -44.16
CA ALA A 356 -22.56 20.64 -44.34
C ALA A 356 -21.64 20.82 -45.58
N GLY A 357 -20.59 21.65 -45.45
CA GLY A 357 -19.82 22.09 -46.63
C GLY A 357 -18.44 22.71 -46.40
N SER A 358 -17.80 22.56 -45.23
CA SER A 358 -16.43 23.05 -45.02
C SER A 358 -15.61 22.08 -44.16
N SER A 359 -14.91 21.16 -44.82
CA SER A 359 -14.01 20.20 -44.18
C SER A 359 -12.69 20.87 -43.76
N HIS A 360 -12.72 21.57 -42.62
CA HIS A 360 -11.50 21.70 -41.83
C HIS A 360 -11.19 20.32 -41.24
N PRO A 361 -9.96 19.80 -41.36
CA PRO A 361 -9.57 18.61 -40.61
C PRO A 361 -9.53 19.00 -39.13
N ASP A 362 -10.40 18.41 -38.30
CA ASP A 362 -10.32 18.53 -36.86
C ASP A 362 -9.00 17.90 -36.40
N ASP A 363 -8.02 18.75 -36.10
CA ASP A 363 -6.69 18.32 -35.67
C ASP A 363 -6.81 17.46 -34.40
N ALA A 364 -6.21 16.28 -34.41
CA ALA A 364 -6.29 15.37 -33.27
C ALA A 364 -5.77 16.02 -31.98
N ALA A 365 -4.86 16.99 -32.09
CA ALA A 365 -4.38 17.80 -30.97
C ALA A 365 -5.45 18.73 -30.36
N SER A 366 -6.43 19.24 -31.13
CA SER A 366 -7.50 20.07 -30.60
C SER A 366 -8.58 19.23 -29.89
N LEU A 367 -8.90 18.07 -30.45
CA LEU A 367 -9.80 17.09 -29.83
C LEU A 367 -9.24 16.53 -28.51
N ALA A 368 -7.92 16.37 -28.41
CA ALA A 368 -7.24 15.94 -27.18
C ALA A 368 -7.40 16.94 -26.01
N VAL A 369 -7.59 18.24 -26.30
CA VAL A 369 -7.85 19.28 -25.27
C VAL A 369 -9.29 19.21 -24.74
N ALA A 370 -10.21 18.61 -25.50
CA ALA A 370 -11.63 18.45 -25.11
C ALA A 370 -11.91 17.14 -24.33
N CYS A 371 -10.87 16.37 -23.99
CA CYS A 371 -11.02 15.11 -23.26
C CYS A 371 -11.51 15.33 -21.81
N PRO A 372 -12.56 14.64 -21.36
CA PRO A 372 -13.01 14.71 -19.96
C PRO A 372 -11.99 14.04 -19.05
N ASP A 373 -11.91 14.48 -17.79
CA ASP A 373 -11.14 13.73 -16.79
C ASP A 373 -11.78 12.36 -16.54
N TYR A 374 -10.96 11.31 -16.55
CA TYR A 374 -11.44 9.94 -16.47
C TYR A 374 -11.95 9.56 -15.08
N SER A 375 -11.47 10.27 -14.04
CA SER A 375 -11.98 10.15 -12.66
C SER A 375 -13.48 10.49 -12.59
N GLU A 376 -13.95 11.49 -13.34
CA GLU A 376 -15.38 11.81 -13.43
C GLU A 376 -16.11 10.98 -14.49
N TYR A 377 -15.46 10.70 -15.64
CA TYR A 377 -16.05 9.87 -16.70
C TYR A 377 -16.45 8.48 -16.20
N SER A 378 -15.56 7.81 -15.45
CA SER A 378 -15.77 6.44 -14.92
C SER A 378 -16.95 6.29 -13.95
N LYS A 379 -17.42 7.39 -13.36
CA LYS A 379 -18.57 7.41 -12.42
C LYS A 379 -19.93 7.36 -13.12
N LEU A 380 -19.96 7.61 -14.44
CA LEU A 380 -21.17 7.74 -15.24
C LEU A 380 -21.33 6.56 -16.20
N LYS A 381 -22.57 6.34 -16.68
CA LYS A 381 -22.88 5.32 -17.69
C LYS A 381 -22.92 5.94 -19.09
N HIS A 382 -22.16 5.37 -20.03
CA HIS A 382 -22.09 5.84 -21.42
C HIS A 382 -22.55 4.77 -22.42
N PRO A 383 -23.24 5.16 -23.51
CA PRO A 383 -23.53 4.25 -24.63
C PRO A 383 -22.27 4.02 -25.50
N PRO A 384 -22.22 2.94 -26.31
CA PRO A 384 -23.23 1.87 -26.41
C PRO A 384 -23.27 0.97 -25.18
N TYR A 385 -24.47 0.50 -24.84
CA TYR A 385 -24.66 -0.51 -23.79
C TYR A 385 -24.50 -1.91 -24.38
N SER A 386 -24.11 -2.88 -23.57
CA SER A 386 -24.13 -4.31 -23.95
C SER A 386 -25.55 -4.81 -24.24
N GLU A 387 -25.62 -5.83 -25.11
CA GLU A 387 -26.86 -6.55 -25.46
C GLU A 387 -27.27 -7.59 -24.40
N GLY A 388 -26.56 -7.65 -23.26
CA GLY A 388 -26.85 -8.56 -22.15
C GLY A 388 -27.85 -8.00 -21.14
N PRO A 389 -28.33 -8.83 -20.19
CA PRO A 389 -29.36 -8.44 -19.22
C PRO A 389 -28.95 -7.33 -18.24
N LEU A 390 -27.65 -7.11 -18.00
CA LEU A 390 -27.17 -6.04 -17.10
C LEU A 390 -27.04 -4.69 -17.80
N GLN A 391 -26.98 -4.65 -19.13
CA GLN A 391 -26.74 -3.45 -19.94
C GLN A 391 -25.58 -2.62 -19.38
N LEU A 392 -24.40 -3.26 -19.30
CA LEU A 392 -23.16 -2.62 -18.88
C LEU A 392 -22.77 -1.53 -19.89
N PRO A 393 -22.35 -0.34 -19.42
CA PRO A 393 -21.99 0.77 -20.28
C PRO A 393 -20.64 0.55 -20.98
N PHE A 394 -20.41 1.31 -22.04
CA PHE A 394 -19.07 1.54 -22.57
C PHE A 394 -18.29 2.45 -21.61
N GLN A 395 -17.00 2.16 -21.38
CA GLN A 395 -16.14 2.95 -20.48
C GLN A 395 -14.76 3.27 -21.06
N ARG A 396 -14.49 2.93 -22.33
CA ARG A 396 -13.22 3.36 -22.95
C ARG A 396 -13.31 4.83 -23.37
N PRO A 397 -12.24 5.63 -23.21
CA PRO A 397 -12.16 6.94 -23.85
C PRO A 397 -12.35 6.85 -25.37
N VAL A 398 -12.89 7.92 -25.96
CA VAL A 398 -12.85 8.12 -27.42
C VAL A 398 -11.41 8.14 -27.90
N LEU A 399 -11.16 7.71 -29.15
CA LEU A 399 -9.80 7.41 -29.64
C LEU A 399 -8.76 8.52 -29.43
N PRO A 400 -9.04 9.83 -29.61
CA PRO A 400 -8.08 10.92 -29.32
C PRO A 400 -7.71 11.08 -27.84
N CYS A 401 -8.50 10.53 -26.92
CA CYS A 401 -8.34 10.65 -25.47
C CYS A 401 -7.65 9.44 -24.81
N ARG A 402 -7.19 8.46 -25.60
CA ARG A 402 -6.52 7.27 -25.07
C ARG A 402 -5.03 7.55 -24.86
N THR A 403 -4.52 7.32 -23.64
CA THR A 403 -3.14 7.68 -23.28
C THR A 403 -2.08 6.88 -24.05
N PHE A 404 -2.39 5.66 -24.48
CA PHE A 404 -1.54 4.80 -25.28
C PHE A 404 -2.39 3.94 -26.23
N ALA A 405 -1.87 3.65 -27.44
CA ALA A 405 -2.62 2.93 -28.47
C ALA A 405 -1.77 1.86 -29.19
N SER A 406 -2.24 0.61 -29.13
CA SER A 406 -1.68 -0.57 -29.78
C SER A 406 -2.76 -1.27 -30.62
N THR A 407 -2.42 -1.66 -31.85
CA THR A 407 -3.28 -2.49 -32.70
C THR A 407 -3.41 -3.93 -32.21
N PHE A 408 -2.43 -4.44 -31.45
CA PHE A 408 -2.50 -5.76 -30.83
C PHE A 408 -3.45 -5.77 -29.63
N ILE A 409 -3.53 -4.70 -28.84
CA ILE A 409 -4.55 -4.56 -27.79
C ILE A 409 -5.96 -4.58 -28.40
N GLU A 410 -6.20 -3.78 -29.46
CA GLU A 410 -7.50 -3.80 -30.15
C GLU A 410 -7.81 -5.18 -30.77
N LYS A 411 -6.81 -5.90 -31.32
CA LYS A 411 -6.99 -7.27 -31.82
C LYS A 411 -7.40 -8.24 -30.70
N VAL A 412 -6.74 -8.22 -29.54
CA VAL A 412 -7.10 -9.09 -28.41
C VAL A 412 -8.51 -8.80 -27.90
N ILE A 413 -8.94 -7.53 -27.91
CA ILE A 413 -10.33 -7.17 -27.59
C ILE A 413 -11.31 -7.80 -28.58
N GLU A 414 -11.06 -7.69 -29.89
CA GLU A 414 -11.96 -8.25 -30.90
C GLU A 414 -11.94 -9.79 -30.89
N ASP A 415 -10.76 -10.41 -30.89
CA ASP A 415 -10.56 -11.87 -30.82
C ASP A 415 -11.33 -12.49 -29.63
N VAL A 416 -11.27 -11.87 -28.44
CA VAL A 416 -11.93 -12.39 -27.23
C VAL A 416 -13.42 -12.04 -27.20
N THR A 417 -13.80 -10.78 -27.47
CA THR A 417 -15.17 -10.31 -27.23
C THR A 417 -16.17 -10.71 -28.33
N SER A 418 -15.70 -10.96 -29.55
CA SER A 418 -16.51 -11.58 -30.60
C SER A 418 -16.91 -13.03 -30.25
N ARG A 419 -15.97 -13.77 -29.64
CA ARG A 419 -16.12 -15.19 -29.25
C ARG A 419 -16.91 -15.41 -27.97
N MET A 420 -16.99 -14.42 -27.07
CA MET A 420 -17.72 -14.55 -25.80
C MET A 420 -19.22 -14.77 -26.01
N VAL A 421 -19.78 -15.75 -25.31
CA VAL A 421 -21.22 -16.03 -25.30
C VAL A 421 -21.97 -14.93 -24.56
N ASP A 422 -21.48 -14.57 -23.37
CA ASP A 422 -22.03 -13.51 -22.53
C ASP A 422 -21.60 -12.12 -23.03
N LYS A 423 -22.59 -11.27 -23.37
CA LYS A 423 -22.36 -9.94 -23.94
C LYS A 423 -22.13 -8.84 -22.90
N ASP A 424 -22.52 -9.04 -21.65
CA ASP A 424 -22.14 -8.17 -20.54
C ASP A 424 -20.69 -8.43 -20.13
N LEU A 425 -20.29 -9.69 -20.02
CA LEU A 425 -18.89 -10.08 -19.76
C LEU A 425 -17.95 -9.62 -20.89
N ALA A 426 -18.40 -9.73 -22.14
CA ALA A 426 -17.69 -9.19 -23.30
C ALA A 426 -17.48 -7.68 -23.21
N GLN A 427 -18.49 -6.92 -22.78
CA GLN A 427 -18.37 -5.47 -22.61
C GLN A 427 -17.50 -5.09 -21.40
N LEU A 428 -17.55 -5.87 -20.31
CA LEU A 428 -16.66 -5.68 -19.16
C LEU A 428 -15.19 -5.95 -19.54
N PHE A 429 -14.89 -7.00 -20.30
CA PHE A 429 -13.54 -7.24 -20.82
C PHE A 429 -13.09 -6.15 -21.80
N ARG A 430 -13.98 -5.71 -22.71
CA ARG A 430 -13.74 -4.60 -23.64
C ARG A 430 -13.35 -3.31 -22.91
N ASN A 431 -13.95 -3.03 -21.75
CA ASN A 431 -13.62 -1.87 -20.93
C ASN A 431 -12.33 -2.09 -20.10
N ALA A 432 -12.23 -3.23 -19.42
CA ALA A 432 -11.19 -3.48 -18.41
C ALA A 432 -9.81 -3.80 -19.00
N TYR A 433 -9.71 -4.67 -20.02
CA TYR A 433 -8.42 -5.05 -20.59
C TYR A 433 -7.57 -3.87 -21.11
N PRO A 434 -8.11 -2.91 -21.88
CA PRO A 434 -7.34 -1.75 -22.31
C PRO A 434 -7.25 -0.65 -21.25
N ASN A 435 -7.93 -0.72 -20.10
CA ASN A 435 -8.10 0.43 -19.19
C ASN A 435 -6.77 1.08 -18.79
N THR A 436 -5.73 0.30 -18.49
CA THR A 436 -4.36 0.80 -18.23
C THR A 436 -3.83 1.59 -19.44
N ALA A 437 -3.77 0.98 -20.63
CA ALA A 437 -3.27 1.65 -21.84
C ALA A 437 -4.11 2.90 -22.22
N ASP A 438 -5.43 2.80 -22.13
CA ASP A 438 -6.36 3.86 -22.48
C ASP A 438 -6.30 5.06 -21.52
N THR A 439 -5.94 4.89 -20.25
CA THR A 439 -6.17 5.94 -19.23
C THR A 439 -4.99 6.27 -18.30
N THR A 440 -4.05 5.35 -18.05
CA THR A 440 -3.07 5.53 -16.96
C THR A 440 -1.64 5.85 -17.42
N VAL A 441 -1.33 5.77 -18.71
CA VAL A 441 0.01 6.03 -19.26
C VAL A 441 0.24 7.56 -19.38
N ARG A 442 0.35 8.23 -18.22
CA ARG A 442 0.38 9.70 -18.13
C ARG A 442 1.61 10.32 -18.80
N TRP A 443 2.73 9.60 -18.84
CA TRP A 443 3.90 9.98 -19.64
C TRP A 443 4.56 8.73 -20.24
N HIS A 444 4.86 8.78 -21.53
CA HIS A 444 5.66 7.76 -22.22
C HIS A 444 6.51 8.43 -23.30
N VAL A 445 7.78 8.04 -23.36
CA VAL A 445 8.75 8.47 -24.38
C VAL A 445 9.59 7.28 -24.85
N ASP A 446 9.83 7.23 -26.16
CA ASP A 446 10.82 6.35 -26.78
C ASP A 446 12.17 7.09 -26.93
N SER A 447 13.25 6.33 -27.10
CA SER A 447 14.61 6.82 -27.38
C SER A 447 14.70 7.68 -28.65
N SER A 448 13.71 7.58 -29.56
CA SER A 448 13.60 8.37 -30.79
C SER A 448 12.74 9.65 -30.66
N ASP A 449 12.02 9.83 -29.56
CA ASP A 449 11.03 10.91 -29.39
C ASP A 449 11.73 12.28 -29.29
N PRO A 450 11.31 13.33 -30.02
CA PRO A 450 11.81 14.70 -29.83
C PRO A 450 11.70 15.22 -28.38
N ARG A 451 10.76 14.72 -27.58
CA ARG A 451 10.62 15.02 -26.14
C ARG A 451 11.77 14.43 -25.30
N SER A 452 12.49 13.42 -25.79
CA SER A 452 13.76 12.98 -25.18
C SER A 452 14.83 14.09 -25.16
N LYS A 453 14.67 15.16 -25.96
CA LYS A 453 15.55 16.34 -25.86
C LYS A 453 15.40 17.09 -24.52
N ILE A 454 14.30 16.89 -23.79
CA ILE A 454 14.16 17.34 -22.39
C ILE A 454 15.04 16.46 -21.47
N LEU A 455 15.18 15.16 -21.73
CA LEU A 455 16.16 14.30 -21.05
C LEU A 455 17.59 14.81 -21.34
N THR A 456 17.88 15.31 -22.55
CA THR A 456 19.18 15.93 -22.85
C THR A 456 19.44 17.26 -22.13
N GLN A 457 18.45 17.83 -21.43
CA GLN A 457 18.66 18.95 -20.49
C GLN A 457 19.09 18.51 -19.07
N TYR A 458 19.32 17.21 -18.85
CA TYR A 458 19.97 16.65 -17.66
C TYR A 458 21.39 16.14 -18.03
N PRO A 459 22.37 17.01 -18.35
CA PRO A 459 23.47 16.69 -19.26
C PRO A 459 24.69 16.08 -18.54
N GLN A 460 24.47 15.44 -17.39
CA GLN A 460 25.53 15.06 -16.42
C GLN A 460 25.32 13.69 -15.75
N SER A 461 24.17 13.02 -15.94
CA SER A 461 23.84 11.81 -15.17
C SER A 461 23.40 10.63 -16.05
N GLU A 462 23.65 9.41 -15.56
CA GLU A 462 23.20 8.15 -16.17
C GLU A 462 21.68 7.90 -16.00
N SER A 463 20.96 8.86 -15.41
CA SER A 463 19.53 8.78 -15.07
C SER A 463 18.60 9.06 -16.25
N TRP A 464 17.42 8.46 -16.24
CA TRP A 464 16.34 8.69 -17.20
C TRP A 464 16.72 8.40 -18.67
N GLN A 465 17.66 7.47 -18.88
CA GLN A 465 18.10 7.06 -20.22
C GLN A 465 17.20 5.95 -20.80
N GLY A 466 17.23 5.81 -22.14
CA GLY A 466 16.38 4.86 -22.86
C GLY A 466 14.90 5.25 -22.86
N PRO A 467 13.99 4.31 -23.20
CA PRO A 467 12.56 4.51 -23.04
C PRO A 467 12.18 4.75 -21.57
N GLN A 468 11.10 5.50 -21.35
CA GLN A 468 10.55 5.77 -20.01
C GLN A 468 9.01 5.76 -20.07
N SER A 469 8.35 5.27 -19.01
CA SER A 469 6.89 5.18 -18.92
C SER A 469 6.44 5.37 -17.47
N PHE A 470 5.70 6.45 -17.21
CA PHE A 470 5.05 6.69 -15.93
C PHE A 470 3.58 6.26 -16.01
N ILE A 471 3.19 5.33 -15.14
CA ILE A 471 1.91 4.62 -15.19
C ILE A 471 1.23 4.74 -13.82
N VAL A 472 0.16 5.53 -13.75
CA VAL A 472 -0.53 5.80 -12.48
C VAL A 472 -1.55 4.71 -12.12
N THR A 473 -1.93 4.60 -10.84
CA THR A 473 -2.88 3.56 -10.38
C THR A 473 -4.30 3.75 -10.96
N GLY A 474 -4.64 4.98 -11.32
CA GLY A 474 -5.93 5.39 -11.85
C GLY A 474 -6.31 6.79 -11.38
N ASP A 475 -7.31 6.85 -10.49
CA ASP A 475 -7.82 8.05 -9.83
C ASP A 475 -6.81 8.82 -8.95
N ILE A 476 -5.66 8.21 -8.62
CA ILE A 476 -4.53 8.86 -7.95
C ILE A 476 -3.43 9.14 -8.98
N ASN A 477 -3.01 10.40 -9.10
CA ASN A 477 -1.93 10.82 -10.02
C ASN A 477 -0.53 10.60 -9.40
N ALA A 478 -0.20 9.33 -9.15
CA ALA A 478 1.09 8.82 -8.68
C ALA A 478 1.27 7.35 -9.12
N GLU A 479 2.52 6.87 -9.18
CA GLU A 479 2.84 5.49 -9.55
C GLU A 479 3.25 4.66 -8.33
N TRP A 480 2.52 3.58 -8.05
CA TRP A 480 2.96 2.53 -7.13
C TRP A 480 3.75 1.48 -7.90
N LEU A 481 4.88 1.02 -7.34
CA LEU A 481 5.72 -0.03 -7.97
C LEU A 481 4.95 -1.35 -8.16
N ARG A 482 4.04 -1.65 -7.22
CA ARG A 482 3.08 -2.76 -7.29
C ARG A 482 2.10 -2.59 -8.44
N ASP A 483 1.35 -1.49 -8.43
CA ASP A 483 0.23 -1.28 -9.34
C ASP A 483 0.70 -1.21 -10.79
N SER A 484 1.73 -0.42 -11.12
CA SER A 484 2.16 -0.29 -12.53
C SER A 484 2.69 -1.60 -13.11
N ALA A 485 3.40 -2.41 -12.30
CA ALA A 485 3.84 -3.75 -12.68
C ALA A 485 2.67 -4.69 -12.96
N ASN A 486 1.65 -4.71 -12.10
CA ASN A 486 0.47 -5.57 -12.25
C ASN A 486 -0.50 -5.08 -13.35
N GLN A 487 -0.57 -3.76 -13.56
CA GLN A 487 -1.34 -3.12 -14.61
C GLN A 487 -0.87 -3.57 -16.01
N VAL A 488 0.44 -3.56 -16.27
CA VAL A 488 1.02 -3.97 -17.57
C VAL A 488 1.24 -5.49 -17.72
N ALA A 489 1.09 -6.27 -16.64
CA ALA A 489 1.34 -7.72 -16.65
C ALA A 489 0.53 -8.47 -17.74
N GLY A 490 -0.69 -8.02 -18.04
CA GLY A 490 -1.56 -8.58 -19.09
C GLY A 490 -1.15 -8.22 -20.53
N TYR A 491 -0.25 -7.25 -20.73
CA TYR A 491 0.25 -6.85 -22.05
C TYR A 491 1.59 -7.51 -22.41
N GLN A 492 2.33 -8.05 -21.43
CA GLN A 492 3.71 -8.50 -21.67
C GLN A 492 3.84 -9.64 -22.70
N MET A 493 2.84 -10.52 -22.78
CA MET A 493 2.76 -11.57 -23.82
C MET A 493 2.71 -11.02 -25.26
N LEU A 494 2.26 -9.76 -25.44
CA LEU A 494 2.26 -9.07 -26.73
C LEU A 494 3.61 -8.40 -27.05
N ALA A 495 4.48 -8.18 -26.06
CA ALA A 495 5.73 -7.43 -26.22
C ALA A 495 6.76 -8.09 -27.16
N ALA A 496 6.60 -9.39 -27.45
CA ALA A 496 7.40 -10.10 -28.45
C ALA A 496 6.98 -9.78 -29.90
N LYS A 497 5.75 -9.28 -30.12
CA LYS A 497 5.18 -9.00 -31.46
C LYS A 497 4.83 -7.53 -31.69
N ASP A 498 4.55 -6.76 -30.65
CA ASP A 498 4.27 -5.32 -30.73
C ASP A 498 5.44 -4.48 -30.17
N PRO A 499 6.23 -3.80 -31.04
CA PRO A 499 7.31 -2.93 -30.60
C PRO A 499 6.87 -1.79 -29.68
N LYS A 500 5.64 -1.26 -29.82
CA LYS A 500 5.14 -0.20 -28.94
C LYS A 500 4.95 -0.73 -27.52
N ILE A 501 4.33 -1.90 -27.38
CA ILE A 501 4.13 -2.53 -26.06
C ILE A 501 5.48 -2.90 -25.45
N LYS A 502 6.43 -3.39 -26.25
CA LYS A 502 7.80 -3.64 -25.83
C LYS A 502 8.45 -2.37 -25.24
N THR A 503 8.41 -1.26 -25.98
CA THR A 503 8.97 0.02 -25.54
C THR A 503 8.24 0.61 -24.34
N LEU A 504 6.92 0.42 -24.23
CA LEU A 504 6.13 0.80 -23.04
C LEU A 504 6.60 0.07 -21.78
N ILE A 505 6.78 -1.25 -21.84
CA ILE A 505 7.18 -2.07 -20.68
C ILE A 505 8.66 -1.84 -20.35
N LEU A 506 9.55 -1.75 -21.35
CA LEU A 506 10.94 -1.32 -21.13
C LEU A 506 10.99 0.04 -20.43
N GLY A 507 10.14 0.98 -20.84
CA GLY A 507 10.03 2.28 -20.21
C GLY A 507 9.54 2.22 -18.76
N ALA A 508 8.59 1.35 -18.44
CA ALA A 508 8.11 1.16 -17.07
C ALA A 508 9.20 0.56 -16.18
N ILE A 509 9.93 -0.48 -16.67
CA ILE A 509 11.08 -1.06 -15.95
C ILE A 509 12.15 0.02 -15.69
N ASN A 510 12.49 0.84 -16.70
CA ASN A 510 13.47 1.91 -16.56
C ASN A 510 13.01 3.02 -15.60
N THR A 511 11.73 3.38 -15.61
CA THR A 511 11.16 4.39 -14.69
C THR A 511 11.16 3.87 -13.25
N GLN A 512 10.78 2.59 -13.02
CA GLN A 512 10.90 1.98 -11.68
C GLN A 512 12.36 1.85 -11.19
N VAL A 513 13.34 1.64 -12.09
CA VAL A 513 14.78 1.67 -11.74
C VAL A 513 15.17 3.02 -11.12
N GLU A 514 14.67 4.14 -11.65
CA GLU A 514 14.95 5.47 -11.09
C GLU A 514 14.30 5.66 -9.72
N PHE A 515 13.07 5.19 -9.54
CA PHE A 515 12.35 5.25 -8.26
C PHE A 515 13.05 4.43 -7.16
N VAL A 516 13.40 3.18 -7.44
CA VAL A 516 14.15 2.30 -6.52
C VAL A 516 15.53 2.88 -6.19
N LEU A 517 16.23 3.49 -7.15
CA LEU A 517 17.54 4.12 -6.88
C LEU A 517 17.45 5.41 -6.05
N GLN A 518 16.32 6.11 -6.07
CA GLN A 518 16.13 7.36 -5.33
C GLN A 518 15.57 7.14 -3.92
N SER A 519 14.64 6.20 -3.73
CA SER A 519 14.03 5.92 -2.42
C SER A 519 13.48 4.48 -2.34
N PRO A 520 14.34 3.47 -2.12
CA PRO A 520 13.97 2.04 -2.17
C PRO A 520 13.10 1.55 -0.99
N TYR A 521 12.72 2.46 -0.09
CA TYR A 521 11.85 2.19 1.05
C TYR A 521 10.41 2.69 0.85
N CYS A 522 10.10 3.29 -0.31
CA CYS A 522 8.81 3.92 -0.58
C CYS A 522 7.99 3.11 -1.59
N ASN A 523 6.67 3.06 -1.39
CA ASN A 523 5.70 2.39 -2.25
C ASN A 523 5.33 3.22 -3.49
N ALA A 524 5.17 4.54 -3.33
CA ALA A 524 4.53 5.41 -4.32
C ALA A 524 5.36 6.64 -4.73
N PHE A 525 5.34 6.97 -6.02
CA PHE A 525 6.23 7.98 -6.62
C PHE A 525 5.48 9.06 -7.41
N GLN A 526 6.03 10.27 -7.38
CA GLN A 526 5.57 11.44 -8.13
C GLN A 526 5.87 11.27 -9.63
N PRO A 527 5.21 12.05 -10.51
CA PRO A 527 5.58 12.11 -11.92
C PRO A 527 7.07 12.42 -12.12
N PRO A 528 7.80 11.67 -12.96
CA PRO A 528 9.22 11.91 -13.22
C PRO A 528 9.52 13.36 -13.59
N PRO A 529 10.57 14.00 -13.02
CA PRO A 529 10.92 15.38 -13.35
C PRO A 529 11.10 15.69 -14.85
N PRO A 530 11.57 14.77 -15.72
CA PRO A 530 11.62 15.00 -17.17
C PRO A 530 10.27 14.93 -17.90
N SER A 531 9.20 14.48 -17.24
CA SER A 531 7.85 14.43 -17.83
C SER A 531 7.21 15.80 -18.01
N GLY A 532 7.62 16.79 -17.20
CA GLY A 532 7.00 18.11 -17.13
C GLY A 532 5.60 18.12 -16.50
N LEU A 533 5.12 16.98 -15.99
CA LEU A 533 3.86 16.88 -15.26
C LEU A 533 4.01 17.50 -13.86
N LEU A 534 2.93 18.12 -13.36
CA LEU A 534 2.91 18.69 -12.02
C LEU A 534 2.83 17.58 -10.96
N HIS A 535 3.67 17.68 -9.93
CA HIS A 535 3.65 16.76 -8.80
C HIS A 535 2.39 16.95 -7.96
N THR A 536 1.84 15.84 -7.47
CA THR A 536 0.65 15.83 -6.61
C THR A 536 1.11 16.09 -5.18
N ILE A 537 1.10 17.37 -4.74
CA ILE A 537 1.46 17.74 -3.36
C ILE A 537 0.39 17.18 -2.40
N PRO A 538 0.72 16.27 -1.46
CA PRO A 538 -0.24 15.77 -0.48
C PRO A 538 -0.57 16.89 0.52
N GLN A 539 -1.75 17.51 0.40
CA GLN A 539 -2.07 18.75 1.13
C GLN A 539 -2.34 18.57 2.64
N THR A 540 -2.31 17.32 3.14
CA THR A 540 -2.84 16.95 4.47
C THR A 540 -2.02 15.94 5.26
N GLN A 541 -1.07 15.23 4.64
CA GLN A 541 -0.29 14.17 5.31
C GLN A 541 0.99 14.75 5.93
N SER A 542 1.31 14.31 7.15
CA SER A 542 2.49 14.74 7.89
C SER A 542 3.24 13.50 8.37
N ASP A 543 4.14 13.03 7.50
CA ASP A 543 4.89 11.81 7.69
C ASP A 543 6.30 12.12 8.20
N ILE A 544 6.77 11.31 9.15
CA ILE A 544 8.11 11.36 9.72
C ILE A 544 8.75 10.01 9.41
N VAL A 545 9.62 10.00 8.40
CA VAL A 545 10.22 8.78 7.84
C VAL A 545 11.73 8.83 7.90
N HIS A 546 12.34 7.69 8.21
CA HIS A 546 13.77 7.44 8.07
C HIS A 546 13.98 6.17 7.24
N PRO A 547 14.91 6.14 6.25
CA PRO A 547 15.68 7.26 5.73
C PRO A 547 14.79 8.41 5.21
N ALA A 548 15.29 9.64 5.27
CA ALA A 548 14.55 10.78 4.75
C ALA A 548 14.49 10.72 3.21
N TYR A 549 13.32 11.03 2.65
CA TYR A 549 13.05 11.00 1.21
C TYR A 549 12.77 12.40 0.66
N GLU A 550 12.87 12.55 -0.66
CA GLU A 550 12.60 13.79 -1.36
C GLU A 550 11.11 13.86 -1.78
N GLN A 551 10.37 14.85 -1.25
CA GLN A 551 8.92 15.01 -1.48
C GLN A 551 8.58 15.36 -2.93
N SER A 552 9.53 15.86 -3.71
CA SER A 552 9.39 16.06 -5.16
C SER A 552 9.62 14.78 -5.99
N VAL A 553 10.01 13.66 -5.38
CA VAL A 553 10.19 12.35 -6.04
C VAL A 553 9.18 11.32 -5.54
N VAL A 554 8.86 11.33 -4.24
CA VAL A 554 8.02 10.34 -3.57
C VAL A 554 6.63 10.92 -3.29
N PHE A 555 5.60 10.13 -3.55
CA PHE A 555 4.21 10.45 -3.22
C PHE A 555 3.87 9.98 -1.80
N GLU A 556 4.18 8.72 -1.50
CA GLU A 556 4.04 8.10 -0.18
C GLU A 556 5.24 7.18 0.08
N CYS A 557 5.70 7.09 1.33
CA CYS A 557 6.85 6.26 1.69
C CYS A 557 6.54 5.17 2.72
N LYS A 558 5.48 4.40 2.49
CA LYS A 558 5.24 3.15 3.22
C LYS A 558 6.16 2.06 2.68
N TYR A 559 6.84 1.35 3.58
CA TYR A 559 7.74 0.27 3.18
C TYR A 559 7.01 -1.07 3.05
N GLU A 560 6.95 -1.53 1.81
CA GLU A 560 6.24 -2.73 1.37
C GLU A 560 7.20 -3.66 0.66
N LEU A 561 7.38 -4.85 1.20
CA LEU A 561 8.31 -5.84 0.64
C LEU A 561 7.87 -6.31 -0.76
N ASP A 562 6.56 -6.29 -1.04
CA ASP A 562 6.01 -6.59 -2.36
C ASP A 562 6.27 -5.49 -3.39
N SER A 563 6.44 -4.22 -3.01
CA SER A 563 6.82 -3.16 -3.96
C SER A 563 8.19 -3.45 -4.59
N LEU A 564 9.14 -4.00 -3.81
CA LEU A 564 10.44 -4.46 -4.33
C LEU A 564 10.35 -5.80 -5.08
N ALA A 565 9.46 -6.71 -4.68
CA ALA A 565 9.22 -7.95 -5.43
C ALA A 565 8.58 -7.67 -6.81
N ASN A 566 7.64 -6.73 -6.89
CA ASN A 566 7.00 -6.29 -8.14
C ASN A 566 8.00 -5.62 -9.11
N PHE A 567 8.96 -4.84 -8.59
CA PHE A 567 10.07 -4.30 -9.38
C PHE A 567 10.93 -5.39 -10.03
N LEU A 568 11.18 -6.51 -9.34
CA LEU A 568 11.84 -7.67 -9.94
C LEU A 568 10.90 -8.37 -10.93
N ALA A 569 9.63 -8.55 -10.57
CA ALA A 569 8.63 -9.27 -11.37
C ALA A 569 8.34 -8.65 -12.74
N ILE A 570 8.27 -7.31 -12.84
CA ILE A 570 8.02 -6.63 -14.13
C ILE A 570 9.11 -6.94 -15.15
N GLY A 571 10.39 -6.94 -14.74
CA GLY A 571 11.53 -7.32 -15.57
C GLY A 571 11.63 -8.83 -15.81
N ASN A 572 11.44 -9.63 -14.76
CA ASN A 572 11.47 -11.10 -14.84
C ASN A 572 10.40 -11.65 -15.78
N LYS A 573 9.17 -11.13 -15.74
CA LYS A 573 8.11 -11.50 -16.68
C LYS A 573 8.44 -10.99 -18.09
N PHE A 574 9.01 -9.79 -18.24
CA PHE A 574 9.35 -9.27 -19.57
C PHE A 574 10.42 -10.15 -20.25
N PHE A 575 11.43 -10.59 -19.48
CA PHE A 575 12.37 -11.61 -19.92
C PHE A 575 11.69 -12.97 -20.20
N ALA A 576 10.74 -13.41 -19.36
CA ALA A 576 10.02 -14.66 -19.56
C ALA A 576 9.21 -14.69 -20.88
N GLU A 577 8.49 -13.62 -21.22
CA GLU A 577 7.69 -13.54 -22.46
C GLU A 577 8.56 -13.28 -23.70
N THR A 578 9.52 -12.35 -23.63
CA THR A 578 10.23 -11.85 -24.82
C THR A 578 11.62 -12.46 -25.04
N LYS A 579 12.20 -13.07 -24.01
CA LYS A 579 13.64 -13.44 -23.91
C LYS A 579 14.62 -12.26 -24.05
N SER A 580 14.15 -11.01 -24.07
CA SER A 580 15.01 -9.83 -24.14
C SER A 580 15.59 -9.49 -22.77
N THR A 581 16.91 -9.28 -22.73
CA THR A 581 17.66 -8.80 -21.57
C THR A 581 18.04 -7.31 -21.69
N GLU A 582 17.38 -6.58 -22.59
CA GLU A 582 17.70 -5.18 -22.94
C GLU A 582 17.56 -4.18 -21.78
N PHE A 583 16.70 -4.48 -20.81
CA PHE A 583 16.57 -3.71 -19.56
C PHE A 583 17.68 -3.99 -18.53
N VAL A 584 18.49 -5.04 -18.73
CA VAL A 584 19.56 -5.48 -17.80
C VAL A 584 20.80 -4.60 -17.98
N THR A 585 20.60 -3.30 -17.75
CA THR A 585 21.61 -2.25 -17.87
C THR A 585 22.47 -2.14 -16.61
N THR A 586 23.62 -1.47 -16.71
CA THR A 586 24.45 -1.09 -15.54
C THR A 586 23.64 -0.36 -14.45
N ARG A 587 22.59 0.38 -14.84
CA ARG A 587 21.73 1.11 -13.89
C ARG A 587 20.71 0.19 -13.22
N TRP A 588 20.09 -0.72 -13.96
CA TRP A 588 19.23 -1.77 -13.41
C TRP A 588 20.01 -2.69 -12.44
N TYR A 589 21.26 -3.04 -12.76
CA TYR A 589 22.12 -3.78 -11.82
C TYR A 589 22.33 -3.04 -10.50
N ARG A 590 22.48 -1.70 -10.51
CA ARG A 590 22.55 -0.92 -9.26
C ARG A 590 21.24 -0.99 -8.48
N ALA A 591 20.08 -0.90 -9.15
CA ALA A 591 18.79 -1.06 -8.49
C ALA A 591 18.62 -2.45 -7.84
N VAL A 592 19.03 -3.53 -8.50
CA VAL A 592 19.05 -4.89 -7.91
C VAL A 592 19.98 -4.98 -6.69
N LEU A 593 21.14 -4.32 -6.72
CA LEU A 593 22.03 -4.25 -5.55
C LEU A 593 21.43 -3.41 -4.41
N THR A 594 20.71 -2.33 -4.72
CA THR A 594 19.95 -1.53 -3.74
C THR A 594 18.81 -2.35 -3.11
N VAL A 595 18.09 -3.16 -3.90
CA VAL A 595 17.08 -4.10 -3.39
C VAL A 595 17.72 -5.13 -2.45
N LEU A 596 18.86 -5.72 -2.83
CA LEU A 596 19.59 -6.65 -1.96
C LEU A 596 20.10 -6.00 -0.66
N GLN A 597 20.46 -4.72 -0.69
CA GLN A 597 20.80 -3.95 0.52
C GLN A 597 19.58 -3.75 1.43
N VAL A 598 18.43 -3.31 0.90
CA VAL A 598 17.21 -3.16 1.71
C VAL A 598 16.76 -4.49 2.30
N ILE A 599 16.83 -5.59 1.53
CA ILE A 599 16.54 -6.93 2.04
C ILE A 599 17.49 -7.29 3.20
N GLU A 600 18.79 -6.97 3.12
CA GLU A 600 19.73 -7.20 4.23
C GLU A 600 19.41 -6.35 5.46
N GLU A 601 19.10 -5.07 5.27
CA GLU A 601 18.74 -4.16 6.35
C GLU A 601 17.44 -4.58 7.05
N GLN A 602 16.46 -5.09 6.30
CA GLN A 602 15.15 -5.51 6.80
C GLN A 602 15.07 -7.00 7.18
N SER A 603 16.13 -7.78 6.95
CA SER A 603 16.33 -9.12 7.54
C SER A 603 16.81 -9.03 9.00
N LYS A 604 17.19 -7.85 9.50
CA LYS A 604 17.71 -7.67 10.86
C LYS A 604 16.60 -7.85 11.91
N PRO A 605 16.88 -8.57 13.01
CA PRO A 605 15.94 -8.71 14.12
C PRO A 605 15.80 -7.39 14.89
N THR A 606 14.87 -7.33 15.83
CA THR A 606 14.76 -6.22 16.78
C THR A 606 15.77 -6.33 17.93
N PHE A 607 16.21 -7.54 18.27
CA PHE A 607 17.28 -7.80 19.24
C PHE A 607 18.29 -8.79 18.66
N ASP A 608 19.57 -8.60 18.93
CA ASP A 608 20.63 -9.51 18.48
C ASP A 608 20.80 -10.74 19.38
N ASP A 609 21.78 -11.59 19.05
CA ASP A 609 22.14 -12.79 19.80
C ASP A 609 22.67 -12.50 21.22
N GLN A 610 22.91 -11.24 21.59
CA GLN A 610 23.28 -10.79 22.92
C GLN A 610 22.08 -10.22 23.69
N GLY A 611 20.96 -9.96 23.00
CA GLY A 611 19.75 -9.33 23.52
C GLY A 611 19.75 -7.81 23.43
N GLU A 612 20.72 -7.21 22.75
CA GLU A 612 20.83 -5.75 22.60
C GLU A 612 19.93 -5.26 21.46
N TYR A 613 19.40 -4.04 21.60
CA TYR A 613 18.43 -3.48 20.64
C TYR A 613 19.10 -3.09 19.31
N VAL A 614 18.72 -3.78 18.24
CA VAL A 614 19.15 -3.48 16.88
C VAL A 614 18.17 -2.46 16.27
N ARG A 615 18.63 -1.21 16.14
CA ARG A 615 17.86 -0.15 15.49
C ARG A 615 17.59 -0.49 14.02
N ASN A 616 16.31 -0.55 13.63
CA ASN A 616 15.93 -0.70 12.22
C ASN A 616 16.40 0.51 11.39
N THR A 617 16.85 0.28 10.15
CA THR A 617 17.12 1.38 9.20
C THR A 617 15.84 2.13 8.84
N TYR A 618 14.72 1.41 8.62
CA TYR A 618 13.44 2.03 8.30
C TYR A 618 12.61 2.34 9.56
N THR A 619 12.05 3.54 9.61
CA THR A 619 10.99 3.90 10.56
C THR A 619 9.99 4.85 9.92
N PHE A 620 8.69 4.70 10.22
CA PHE A 620 7.62 5.54 9.69
C PHE A 620 6.61 5.91 10.78
N LYS A 621 6.27 7.21 10.86
CA LYS A 621 5.16 7.73 11.66
C LYS A 621 4.31 8.67 10.81
N ARG A 622 2.98 8.61 10.98
CA ARG A 622 2.01 9.54 10.39
C ARG A 622 1.06 10.03 11.48
N LEU A 623 0.67 11.30 11.45
CA LEU A 623 -0.36 11.81 12.36
C LEU A 623 -1.75 11.37 11.87
N THR A 624 -2.32 10.36 12.51
CA THR A 624 -3.56 9.69 12.07
C THR A 624 -4.39 9.18 13.27
N THR A 625 -5.67 8.92 13.03
CA THR A 625 -6.56 8.18 13.95
C THR A 625 -6.73 6.71 13.57
N LEU A 626 -6.23 6.29 12.39
CA LEU A 626 -6.33 4.92 11.89
C LEU A 626 -5.09 4.11 12.30
N GLY A 627 -5.29 3.00 13.01
CA GLY A 627 -4.20 2.16 13.51
C GLY A 627 -3.40 1.44 12.41
N THR A 628 -3.92 1.35 11.19
CA THR A 628 -3.19 0.80 10.03
C THR A 628 -2.33 1.84 9.31
N GLU A 629 -2.55 3.13 9.56
CA GLU A 629 -1.88 4.22 8.85
C GLU A 629 -0.55 4.66 9.49
N THR A 630 -0.07 3.96 10.54
CA THR A 630 1.20 4.28 11.20
C THR A 630 1.77 3.05 11.93
N LEU A 631 3.03 3.11 12.36
CA LEU A 631 3.73 1.98 13.00
C LEU A 631 3.93 2.20 14.50
N ASN A 632 3.81 1.10 15.26
CA ASN A 632 4.09 1.05 16.70
C ASN A 632 5.56 1.36 17.04
N LEU A 633 5.84 1.56 18.33
CA LEU A 633 7.20 1.73 18.89
C LEU A 633 8.00 2.86 18.20
N ASP A 634 7.46 4.08 18.27
CA ASP A 634 7.98 5.30 17.64
C ASP A 634 8.29 5.18 16.14
N GLY A 635 7.56 4.30 15.44
CA GLY A 635 7.66 4.10 14.00
C GLY A 635 8.48 2.87 13.57
N VAL A 636 8.94 2.03 14.49
CA VAL A 636 9.74 0.83 14.20
C VAL A 636 8.87 -0.37 13.78
N GLY A 637 7.60 -0.39 14.18
CA GLY A 637 6.73 -1.56 14.12
C GLY A 637 6.97 -2.52 15.29
N ASN A 638 6.20 -3.61 15.35
CA ASN A 638 6.29 -4.58 16.45
C ASN A 638 7.62 -5.38 16.40
N PRO A 639 8.11 -5.90 17.55
CA PRO A 639 9.40 -6.61 17.62
C PRO A 639 9.43 -7.90 16.79
N LEU A 640 10.59 -8.17 16.17
CA LEU A 640 10.85 -9.38 15.39
C LEU A 640 12.06 -10.14 15.94
N ASN A 641 11.98 -11.47 15.96
CA ASN A 641 13.00 -12.36 16.53
C ASN A 641 14.18 -12.62 15.58
N ASN A 642 15.30 -13.11 16.11
CA ASN A 642 16.46 -13.52 15.33
C ASN A 642 16.28 -14.87 14.62
N GLY A 643 17.23 -15.22 13.75
CA GLY A 643 17.37 -16.56 13.16
C GLY A 643 16.34 -16.99 12.12
N THR A 644 15.27 -16.22 11.89
CA THR A 644 14.13 -16.64 11.03
C THR A 644 14.44 -16.77 9.54
N GLY A 645 15.41 -16.01 9.03
CA GLY A 645 15.68 -15.88 7.59
C GLY A 645 14.60 -15.11 6.81
N LEU A 646 13.58 -14.58 7.49
CA LEU A 646 12.50 -13.78 6.90
C LEU A 646 12.88 -12.30 6.86
N VAL A 647 12.25 -11.57 5.94
CA VAL A 647 12.46 -10.13 5.71
C VAL A 647 11.24 -9.37 6.24
N ARG A 648 11.46 -8.27 6.95
CA ARG A 648 10.39 -7.37 7.40
C ARG A 648 9.67 -6.77 6.19
N SER A 649 8.35 -6.71 6.24
CA SER A 649 7.53 -5.68 5.57
C SER A 649 6.98 -4.78 6.66
N ALA A 650 6.93 -3.47 6.45
CA ALA A 650 6.31 -2.57 7.44
C ALA A 650 4.80 -2.48 7.20
N PHE A 651 4.42 -2.31 5.92
CA PHE A 651 3.05 -2.27 5.42
C PHE A 651 2.76 -3.47 4.50
N ARG A 652 1.50 -3.61 4.11
CA ARG A 652 0.91 -4.67 3.28
C ARG A 652 0.65 -4.16 1.85
N PRO A 653 0.24 -5.03 0.91
CA PRO A 653 -0.17 -4.62 -0.43
C PRO A 653 -1.52 -3.85 -0.46
N SER A 654 -2.18 -3.70 0.70
CA SER A 654 -3.32 -2.81 0.96
C SER A 654 -2.89 -1.44 1.52
N ASP A 655 -1.59 -1.14 1.52
CA ASP A 655 -0.97 0.02 2.15
C ASP A 655 -1.25 0.13 3.68
N ASP A 656 -1.83 -0.91 4.31
CA ASP A 656 -2.05 -1.01 5.78
C ASP A 656 -0.81 -1.53 6.51
N ALA A 657 -0.57 -1.05 7.73
CA ALA A 657 0.50 -1.55 8.61
C ALA A 657 0.33 -3.05 8.95
N THR A 658 1.45 -3.76 8.98
CA THR A 658 1.53 -5.15 9.47
C THR A 658 1.35 -5.22 10.98
N ILE A 659 0.73 -6.30 11.48
CA ILE A 659 0.66 -6.60 12.92
C ILE A 659 1.91 -7.36 13.36
N PHE A 660 2.36 -8.34 12.57
CA PHE A 660 3.69 -8.92 12.72
C PHE A 660 4.48 -8.79 11.41
N GLY A 661 5.64 -8.12 11.49
CA GLY A 661 6.37 -7.65 10.30
C GLY A 661 6.93 -8.72 9.37
N TYR A 662 7.00 -10.01 9.76
CA TYR A 662 7.28 -11.07 8.79
C TYR A 662 5.99 -11.48 8.06
N PHE A 663 5.60 -10.64 7.11
CA PHE A 663 4.47 -10.84 6.22
C PHE A 663 4.78 -11.95 5.20
N ILE A 664 4.08 -13.09 5.32
CA ILE A 664 4.43 -14.33 4.61
C ILE A 664 4.18 -14.25 3.09
N PRO A 665 3.04 -13.74 2.57
CA PRO A 665 2.83 -13.57 1.13
C PRO A 665 3.92 -12.77 0.40
N ALA A 666 4.41 -11.65 0.96
CA ALA A 666 5.48 -10.88 0.32
C ALA A 666 6.85 -11.56 0.42
N ASN A 667 7.15 -12.25 1.53
CA ASN A 667 8.34 -13.09 1.63
C ASN A 667 8.32 -14.23 0.59
N ALA A 668 7.15 -14.86 0.40
CA ALA A 668 6.94 -15.88 -0.61
C ALA A 668 7.17 -15.33 -2.02
N TYR A 669 6.53 -14.21 -2.37
CA TYR A 669 6.70 -13.54 -3.66
C TYR A 669 8.17 -13.17 -3.93
N LEU A 670 8.83 -12.55 -2.96
CA LEU A 670 10.25 -12.20 -3.02
C LEU A 670 11.13 -13.42 -3.29
N SER A 671 10.90 -14.53 -2.58
CA SER A 671 11.70 -15.76 -2.76
C SER A 671 11.59 -16.33 -4.19
N VAL A 672 10.45 -16.16 -4.85
CA VAL A 672 10.24 -16.56 -6.24
C VAL A 672 10.92 -15.59 -7.20
N GLU A 673 10.74 -14.28 -7.00
CA GLU A 673 11.31 -13.28 -7.91
C GLU A 673 12.83 -13.17 -7.82
N LEU A 674 13.44 -13.39 -6.65
CA LEU A 674 14.89 -13.51 -6.53
C LEU A 674 15.44 -14.68 -7.39
N LYS A 675 14.77 -15.84 -7.42
CA LYS A 675 15.13 -16.98 -8.29
C LYS A 675 14.95 -16.61 -9.77
N ARG A 676 13.84 -15.96 -10.14
CA ARG A 676 13.58 -15.51 -11.52
C ARG A 676 14.61 -14.46 -11.99
N THR A 677 15.05 -13.57 -11.09
CA THR A 677 16.10 -12.57 -11.37
C THR A 677 17.48 -13.22 -11.52
N ALA A 678 17.80 -14.26 -10.74
CA ALA A 678 19.02 -15.04 -10.93
C ALA A 678 19.08 -15.67 -12.34
N LEU A 679 17.97 -16.27 -12.80
CA LEU A 679 17.85 -16.81 -14.17
C LEU A 679 17.97 -15.72 -15.25
N THR A 680 17.34 -14.56 -15.05
CA THR A 680 17.41 -13.40 -15.95
C THR A 680 18.85 -12.89 -16.10
N ILE A 681 19.57 -12.72 -14.98
CA ILE A 681 20.96 -12.25 -14.98
C ILE A 681 21.90 -13.29 -15.61
N LYS A 682 21.65 -14.58 -15.38
CA LYS A 682 22.39 -15.68 -16.01
C LYS A 682 22.22 -15.70 -17.53
N ALA A 683 21.01 -15.45 -18.03
CA ALA A 683 20.75 -15.32 -19.46
C ALA A 683 21.38 -14.05 -20.07
N ALA A 684 21.50 -12.97 -19.29
CA ALA A 684 22.16 -11.73 -19.68
C ALA A 684 23.71 -11.80 -19.62
N GLY A 685 24.30 -12.92 -19.20
CA GLY A 685 25.75 -13.07 -19.02
C GLY A 685 26.32 -12.26 -17.84
N GLY A 686 25.51 -11.99 -16.82
CA GLY A 686 25.90 -11.26 -15.62
C GLY A 686 26.76 -12.07 -14.63
N PRO A 687 27.22 -11.45 -13.52
CA PRO A 687 28.20 -12.05 -12.63
C PRO A 687 27.67 -13.24 -11.82
N ASP A 688 28.37 -14.38 -11.87
CA ASP A 688 28.05 -15.61 -11.10
C ASP A 688 27.88 -15.36 -9.59
N SER A 689 28.67 -14.44 -9.01
CA SER A 689 28.56 -14.08 -7.59
C SER A 689 27.24 -13.41 -7.22
N LEU A 690 26.66 -12.61 -8.13
CA LEU A 690 25.35 -12.00 -7.93
C LEU A 690 24.23 -13.04 -8.10
N ILE A 691 24.36 -13.92 -9.09
CA ILE A 691 23.44 -15.06 -9.31
C ILE A 691 23.38 -15.94 -8.05
N GLN A 692 24.53 -16.36 -7.53
CA GLN A 692 24.63 -17.14 -6.29
C GLN A 692 24.04 -16.41 -5.07
N THR A 693 24.27 -15.09 -4.95
CA THR A 693 23.71 -14.28 -3.86
C THR A 693 22.17 -14.25 -3.89
N LEU A 694 21.58 -14.13 -5.08
CA LEU A 694 20.13 -14.15 -5.29
C LEU A 694 19.53 -15.53 -4.97
N GLU A 695 20.14 -16.61 -5.50
CA GLU A 695 19.73 -18.01 -5.25
C GLU A 695 19.83 -18.36 -3.74
N GLN A 696 20.90 -17.91 -3.07
CA GLN A 696 21.08 -18.11 -1.63
C GLN A 696 20.04 -17.34 -0.81
N ARG A 697 19.82 -16.04 -1.08
CA ARG A 697 18.79 -15.24 -0.37
C ARG A 697 17.41 -15.85 -0.54
N ALA A 698 17.04 -16.23 -1.76
CA ALA A 698 15.77 -16.88 -2.04
C ALA A 698 15.57 -18.16 -1.22
N SER A 699 16.60 -18.99 -1.14
CA SER A 699 16.58 -20.26 -0.38
C SER A 699 16.48 -20.05 1.13
N ILE A 700 17.10 -18.98 1.66
CA ILE A 700 16.99 -18.60 3.08
C ILE A 700 15.55 -18.16 3.39
N VAL A 701 14.96 -17.28 2.57
CA VAL A 701 13.59 -16.79 2.77
C VAL A 701 12.56 -17.91 2.64
N GLU A 702 12.69 -18.77 1.62
CA GLU A 702 11.82 -19.96 1.47
C GLU A 702 11.89 -20.88 2.69
N LYS A 703 13.10 -21.18 3.18
CA LYS A 703 13.28 -21.98 4.40
C LYS A 703 12.62 -21.30 5.61
N GLY A 704 12.77 -19.98 5.77
CA GLY A 704 12.11 -19.22 6.82
C GLY A 704 10.58 -19.32 6.77
N ILE A 705 9.99 -19.33 5.57
CA ILE A 705 8.54 -19.53 5.39
C ILE A 705 8.13 -20.96 5.77
N ARG A 706 8.91 -21.98 5.40
CA ARG A 706 8.61 -23.38 5.77
C ARG A 706 8.75 -23.62 7.28
N ASP A 707 9.74 -23.01 7.94
CA ASP A 707 10.03 -23.20 9.37
C ASP A 707 9.15 -22.37 10.31
N HIS A 708 8.75 -21.15 9.90
CA HIS A 708 8.03 -20.19 10.76
C HIS A 708 6.65 -19.78 10.21
N GLY A 709 6.47 -19.81 8.89
CA GLY A 709 5.22 -19.42 8.23
C GLY A 709 4.17 -20.53 8.17
N ILE A 710 4.55 -21.81 8.23
CA ILE A 710 3.64 -22.95 8.32
C ILE A 710 3.29 -23.23 9.79
N VAL A 711 1.99 -23.31 10.10
CA VAL A 711 1.49 -23.37 11.46
C VAL A 711 0.26 -24.27 11.63
N SER A 712 0.28 -25.09 12.68
CA SER A 712 -0.81 -26.02 12.97
C SER A 712 -2.09 -25.34 13.46
N HIS A 713 -3.20 -25.52 12.73
CA HIS A 713 -4.51 -24.98 13.03
C HIS A 713 -5.56 -26.07 13.34
N LYS A 714 -6.23 -25.92 14.50
CA LYS A 714 -7.12 -26.91 15.14
C LYS A 714 -8.24 -27.50 14.27
N LYS A 715 -8.69 -26.78 13.23
CA LYS A 715 -9.80 -27.19 12.33
C LYS A 715 -9.33 -27.55 10.91
N PHE A 716 -8.17 -27.04 10.48
CA PHE A 716 -7.75 -27.07 9.08
C PHE A 716 -6.41 -27.81 8.84
N GLY A 717 -5.74 -28.30 9.88
CA GLY A 717 -4.42 -28.93 9.74
C GLY A 717 -3.31 -27.89 9.69
N GLU A 718 -2.19 -28.21 9.06
CA GLU A 718 -1.14 -27.22 8.80
C GLU A 718 -1.60 -26.21 7.74
N VAL A 719 -1.47 -24.92 8.05
CA VAL A 719 -1.82 -23.80 7.18
C VAL A 719 -0.68 -22.77 7.16
N TYR A 720 -0.64 -21.91 6.15
CA TYR A 720 0.20 -20.73 6.19
C TYR A 720 -0.41 -19.66 7.11
N ALA A 721 0.40 -19.06 7.96
CA ALA A 721 0.10 -17.82 8.64
C ALA A 721 0.23 -16.64 7.66
N PHE A 722 -0.55 -15.57 7.89
CA PHE A 722 -0.47 -14.34 7.10
C PHE A 722 0.75 -13.50 7.50
N GLU A 723 0.98 -13.43 8.81
CA GLU A 723 2.05 -12.66 9.46
C GLU A 723 2.57 -13.42 10.68
N VAL A 724 3.88 -13.37 10.94
CA VAL A 724 4.53 -13.94 12.13
C VAL A 724 5.59 -13.01 12.72
N ASP A 725 5.97 -13.23 13.98
CA ASP A 725 7.00 -12.43 14.68
C ASP A 725 8.34 -13.17 14.89
N GLY A 726 8.36 -14.48 14.67
CA GLY A 726 9.50 -15.36 14.97
C GLY A 726 9.67 -15.75 16.45
N TYR A 727 8.91 -15.15 17.37
CA TYR A 727 8.80 -15.59 18.77
C TYR A 727 7.73 -16.67 18.97
N GLY A 728 6.77 -16.75 18.04
CA GLY A 728 5.69 -17.74 18.02
C GLY A 728 4.29 -17.13 17.86
N SER A 729 4.17 -15.80 17.79
CA SER A 729 2.92 -15.14 17.42
C SER A 729 2.68 -15.30 15.93
N ARG A 730 1.41 -15.47 15.58
CA ARG A 730 0.96 -15.81 14.22
C ARG A 730 -0.44 -15.30 13.98
N LEU A 731 -0.63 -14.61 12.86
CA LEU A 731 -1.92 -14.08 12.44
C LEU A 731 -2.57 -15.02 11.41
N LEU A 732 -3.80 -15.44 11.68
CA LEU A 732 -4.58 -16.30 10.78
C LEU A 732 -5.72 -15.47 10.17
N MET A 733 -5.48 -14.99 8.96
CA MET A 733 -6.39 -14.25 8.09
C MET A 733 -5.88 -14.37 6.65
N ASP A 734 -6.56 -13.72 5.70
CA ASP A 734 -5.93 -13.27 4.46
C ASP A 734 -6.59 -11.96 4.04
N ASP A 735 -5.88 -11.20 3.21
CA ASP A 735 -6.29 -9.92 2.65
C ASP A 735 -6.55 -10.07 1.14
N ALA A 736 -7.23 -9.10 0.53
CA ALA A 736 -7.55 -9.13 -0.88
C ALA A 736 -6.39 -8.76 -1.81
N ASN A 737 -5.44 -7.96 -1.31
CA ASN A 737 -4.43 -7.33 -2.16
C ASN A 737 -3.24 -8.27 -2.42
N LEU A 738 -2.66 -8.22 -3.62
CA LEU A 738 -1.63 -9.17 -4.04
C LEU A 738 -0.22 -8.63 -3.76
N PRO A 739 0.69 -9.45 -3.18
CA PRO A 739 0.56 -10.87 -2.84
C PRO A 739 -0.31 -11.15 -1.59
N SER A 740 -1.23 -12.10 -1.71
CA SER A 740 -2.04 -12.67 -0.61
C SER A 740 -1.78 -14.18 -0.44
N LEU A 741 -2.20 -14.80 0.66
CA LEU A 741 -2.07 -16.24 0.88
C LEU A 741 -2.88 -17.05 -0.14
N LEU A 742 -4.09 -16.60 -0.50
CA LEU A 742 -4.89 -17.23 -1.55
C LEU A 742 -4.16 -17.24 -2.89
N SER A 743 -3.28 -16.27 -3.14
CA SER A 743 -2.56 -16.07 -4.41
C SER A 743 -1.24 -16.85 -4.58
N LEU A 744 -0.74 -17.55 -3.55
CA LEU A 744 0.59 -18.17 -3.57
C LEU A 744 0.91 -19.04 -4.83
N PRO A 745 -0.04 -19.80 -5.42
CA PRO A 745 0.20 -20.51 -6.68
C PRO A 745 0.30 -19.61 -7.92
N LEU A 746 -0.38 -18.46 -7.93
CA LEU A 746 -0.30 -17.47 -9.04
C LEU A 746 1.04 -16.74 -9.04
N LEU A 747 1.62 -16.51 -7.85
CA LEU A 747 2.98 -16.02 -7.71
C LEU A 747 3.99 -17.08 -8.17
N GLY A 748 3.67 -18.36 -7.96
CA GLY A 748 4.52 -19.52 -8.26
C GLY A 748 5.42 -19.93 -7.09
N PHE A 749 4.94 -19.77 -5.85
CA PHE A 749 5.65 -20.16 -4.63
C PHE A 749 5.40 -21.63 -4.23
N VAL A 750 4.19 -22.12 -4.50
CA VAL A 750 3.75 -23.51 -4.27
C VAL A 750 2.90 -23.96 -5.44
N ASP A 751 2.85 -25.26 -5.68
CA ASP A 751 1.84 -25.84 -6.56
C ASP A 751 0.44 -25.63 -5.96
N LYS A 752 -0.55 -25.52 -6.83
CA LYS A 752 -1.97 -25.37 -6.47
C LYS A 752 -2.51 -26.54 -5.63
N ASP A 753 -1.89 -27.70 -5.76
CA ASP A 753 -2.28 -28.94 -5.06
C ASP A 753 -1.43 -29.20 -3.79
N ASP A 754 -0.57 -28.25 -3.37
CA ASP A 754 0.14 -28.31 -2.07
C ASP A 754 -0.88 -28.42 -0.92
N GLU A 755 -0.70 -29.42 -0.05
CA GLU A 755 -1.65 -29.73 1.03
C GLU A 755 -1.82 -28.57 2.02
N VAL A 756 -0.72 -27.87 2.33
CA VAL A 756 -0.74 -26.71 3.24
C VAL A 756 -1.44 -25.54 2.56
N TYR A 757 -1.22 -25.32 1.26
CA TYR A 757 -1.99 -24.34 0.49
C TYR A 757 -3.49 -24.68 0.45
N GLN A 758 -3.88 -25.93 0.19
CA GLN A 758 -5.30 -26.31 0.13
C GLN A 758 -6.00 -26.21 1.49
N ASN A 759 -5.33 -26.61 2.57
CA ASN A 759 -5.78 -26.37 3.94
C ASN A 759 -5.94 -24.86 4.23
N THR A 760 -5.00 -24.04 3.75
CA THR A 760 -5.05 -22.58 3.84
C THR A 760 -6.22 -22.01 3.05
N ARG A 761 -6.37 -22.31 1.75
CA ARG A 761 -7.52 -21.93 0.90
C ARG A 761 -8.85 -22.22 1.60
N LYS A 762 -8.99 -23.44 2.15
CA LYS A 762 -10.19 -23.89 2.86
C LYS A 762 -10.44 -23.15 4.19
N MET A 763 -9.39 -22.70 4.87
CA MET A 763 -9.51 -21.78 6.00
C MET A 763 -10.03 -20.42 5.54
N LEU A 764 -9.38 -19.85 4.52
CA LEU A 764 -9.54 -18.47 4.08
C LEU A 764 -10.90 -18.19 3.42
N LEU A 765 -11.46 -19.17 2.72
CA LEU A 765 -12.78 -19.06 2.08
C LEU A 765 -13.95 -19.38 3.05
N THR A 766 -13.78 -19.14 4.36
CA THR A 766 -14.86 -19.31 5.36
C THR A 766 -14.86 -18.23 6.44
N LYS A 767 -16.05 -17.77 6.85
CA LYS A 767 -16.26 -16.87 8.00
C LYS A 767 -15.68 -17.39 9.33
N THR A 768 -15.41 -18.70 9.42
CA THR A 768 -14.83 -19.34 10.61
C THR A 768 -13.31 -19.49 10.59
N GLY A 769 -12.66 -19.11 9.48
CA GLY A 769 -11.22 -19.29 9.27
C GLY A 769 -10.48 -18.01 8.86
N ASN A 770 -11.15 -17.05 8.23
CA ASN A 770 -10.62 -15.70 8.01
C ASN A 770 -11.62 -14.64 8.53
N PRO A 771 -11.23 -13.74 9.44
CA PRO A 771 -12.10 -12.65 9.91
C PRO A 771 -12.52 -11.67 8.79
N TYR A 772 -11.76 -11.60 7.70
CA TYR A 772 -12.06 -10.76 6.53
C TYR A 772 -12.72 -11.53 5.37
N TYR A 773 -13.17 -12.78 5.57
CA TYR A 773 -14.06 -13.44 4.60
C TYR A 773 -15.50 -12.99 4.83
N LEU A 774 -15.94 -12.02 4.03
CA LEU A 774 -17.24 -11.37 4.13
C LEU A 774 -18.27 -12.09 3.25
N THR A 775 -19.54 -12.07 3.65
CA THR A 775 -20.65 -12.67 2.89
C THR A 775 -21.94 -11.98 3.31
N GLY A 776 -22.63 -11.38 2.34
CA GLY A 776 -23.95 -10.78 2.50
C GLY A 776 -24.93 -11.37 1.49
N THR A 777 -25.97 -10.61 1.16
CA THR A 777 -27.06 -11.02 0.27
C THR A 777 -26.77 -10.87 -1.22
N GLN A 778 -25.75 -10.11 -1.62
CA GLN A 778 -25.45 -9.84 -3.04
C GLN A 778 -24.00 -10.13 -3.46
N PHE A 779 -23.04 -10.22 -2.53
CA PHE A 779 -21.63 -10.51 -2.82
C PHE A 779 -20.94 -11.27 -1.67
N HIS A 780 -19.87 -11.99 -1.97
CA HIS A 780 -18.99 -12.59 -0.96
C HIS A 780 -17.55 -12.76 -1.45
N GLY A 781 -16.59 -12.62 -0.53
CA GLY A 781 -15.17 -12.66 -0.86
C GLY A 781 -14.31 -12.23 0.31
N ILE A 782 -13.01 -12.06 0.07
CA ILE A 782 -12.08 -11.52 1.07
C ILE A 782 -12.08 -9.99 0.93
N GLY A 783 -12.16 -9.29 2.07
CA GLY A 783 -11.93 -7.86 2.19
C GLY A 783 -10.55 -7.58 2.80
N GLY A 784 -10.47 -6.54 3.63
CA GLY A 784 -9.27 -6.18 4.38
C GLY A 784 -9.60 -5.03 5.35
N PRO A 785 -8.73 -4.73 6.33
CA PRO A 785 -8.97 -3.63 7.26
C PRO A 785 -9.14 -2.28 6.54
N HIS A 786 -8.41 -2.06 5.42
CA HIS A 786 -8.54 -0.87 4.56
C HIS A 786 -9.99 -0.49 4.22
N ALA A 787 -10.81 -1.47 3.80
CA ALA A 787 -12.17 -1.23 3.33
C ALA A 787 -13.26 -1.51 4.40
N GLY A 788 -12.85 -1.86 5.62
CA GLY A 788 -13.75 -2.13 6.74
C GLY A 788 -14.42 -3.50 6.68
N LEU A 789 -15.55 -3.63 7.40
CA LEU A 789 -16.15 -4.93 7.75
C LEU A 789 -17.35 -5.36 6.89
N SER A 790 -17.76 -4.56 5.89
CA SER A 790 -18.83 -4.92 4.94
C SER A 790 -18.39 -4.96 3.48
N ASN A 791 -17.20 -4.44 3.13
CA ASN A 791 -16.74 -4.36 1.74
C ASN A 791 -15.77 -5.50 1.39
N ALA A 792 -16.17 -6.39 0.47
CA ALA A 792 -15.31 -7.41 -0.10
C ALA A 792 -14.71 -6.92 -1.42
N TRP A 793 -13.50 -7.37 -1.76
CA TRP A 793 -12.79 -6.89 -2.95
C TRP A 793 -12.96 -7.87 -4.12
N PRO A 794 -13.39 -7.41 -5.31
CA PRO A 794 -13.49 -8.25 -6.51
C PRO A 794 -12.19 -8.98 -6.87
N MET A 795 -11.03 -8.39 -6.58
CA MET A 795 -9.72 -9.02 -6.78
C MET A 795 -9.60 -10.37 -6.06
N SER A 796 -10.09 -10.50 -4.82
CA SER A 796 -10.04 -11.77 -4.09
C SER A 796 -10.89 -12.87 -4.75
N VAL A 797 -12.03 -12.49 -5.32
CA VAL A 797 -12.95 -13.40 -6.02
C VAL A 797 -12.38 -13.83 -7.38
N LEU A 798 -11.67 -12.93 -8.06
CA LEU A 798 -10.92 -13.26 -9.28
C LEU A 798 -9.73 -14.18 -8.99
N VAL A 799 -9.01 -13.97 -7.89
CA VAL A 799 -7.94 -14.86 -7.43
C VAL A 799 -8.49 -16.23 -7.07
N ARG A 800 -9.62 -16.30 -6.36
CA ARG A 800 -10.36 -17.55 -6.08
C ARG A 800 -10.64 -18.35 -7.35
N ALA A 801 -11.11 -17.69 -8.41
CA ALA A 801 -11.35 -18.31 -9.72
C ALA A 801 -10.05 -18.82 -10.39
N ARG A 802 -9.01 -17.98 -10.51
CA ARG A 802 -7.70 -18.36 -11.09
C ARG A 802 -7.03 -19.52 -10.34
N THR A 803 -7.33 -19.67 -9.06
CA THR A 803 -6.80 -20.74 -8.18
C THR A 803 -7.78 -21.89 -7.94
N SER A 804 -8.84 -22.03 -8.77
CA SER A 804 -9.74 -23.18 -8.78
C SER A 804 -9.64 -23.99 -10.07
N ASP A 805 -10.04 -25.26 -10.04
CA ASP A 805 -10.35 -26.08 -11.23
C ASP A 805 -11.81 -26.52 -11.28
N ASP A 806 -12.61 -26.20 -10.27
CA ASP A 806 -14.06 -26.41 -10.31
C ASP A 806 -14.71 -25.34 -11.20
N ASP A 807 -15.43 -25.78 -12.23
CA ASP A 807 -16.14 -24.91 -13.17
C ASP A 807 -17.28 -24.13 -12.49
N GLU A 808 -17.88 -24.68 -11.42
CA GLU A 808 -18.94 -24.02 -10.68
C GLU A 808 -18.38 -22.89 -9.79
N GLU A 809 -17.32 -23.12 -9.00
CA GLU A 809 -16.60 -22.07 -8.27
C GLU A 809 -16.03 -20.97 -9.19
N ILE A 810 -15.46 -21.35 -10.35
CA ILE A 810 -14.96 -20.38 -11.33
C ILE A 810 -16.10 -19.51 -11.83
N MET A 811 -17.19 -20.11 -12.32
CA MET A 811 -18.28 -19.33 -12.91
C MET A 811 -19.11 -18.58 -11.87
N GLU A 812 -19.29 -19.09 -10.64
CA GLU A 812 -19.83 -18.30 -9.52
C GLU A 812 -19.03 -17.01 -9.37
N SER A 813 -17.71 -17.13 -9.25
CA SER A 813 -16.79 -16.02 -9.03
C SER A 813 -16.81 -14.98 -10.16
N ILE A 814 -16.77 -15.43 -11.43
CA ILE A 814 -16.84 -14.54 -12.60
C ILE A 814 -18.22 -13.86 -12.72
N ASN A 815 -19.31 -14.61 -12.52
CA ASN A 815 -20.67 -14.05 -12.55
C ASN A 815 -20.86 -12.98 -11.47
N MET A 816 -20.37 -13.23 -10.25
CA MET A 816 -20.51 -12.31 -9.11
C MET A 816 -19.77 -10.98 -9.36
N VAL A 817 -18.54 -11.03 -9.87
CA VAL A 817 -17.76 -9.83 -10.21
C VAL A 817 -18.40 -9.06 -11.38
N ARG A 818 -18.89 -9.75 -12.42
CA ARG A 818 -19.63 -9.11 -13.52
C ARG A 818 -20.90 -8.42 -13.02
N ASN A 819 -21.64 -9.06 -12.12
CA ASN A 819 -22.88 -8.50 -11.55
C ASN A 819 -22.62 -7.26 -10.69
N ALA A 820 -21.52 -7.25 -9.92
CA ALA A 820 -21.11 -6.09 -9.12
C ALA A 820 -20.59 -4.91 -9.97
N SER A 821 -20.03 -5.18 -11.14
CA SER A 821 -19.45 -4.19 -12.07
C SER A 821 -20.52 -3.40 -12.84
N LEU A 822 -21.52 -2.85 -12.14
CA LEU A 822 -22.68 -2.18 -12.74
C LEU A 822 -22.33 -0.92 -13.55
N LEU A 823 -21.15 -0.32 -13.31
CA LEU A 823 -20.58 0.75 -14.12
C LEU A 823 -19.68 0.27 -15.27
N GLY A 824 -19.54 -1.04 -15.51
CA GLY A 824 -18.74 -1.58 -16.61
C GLY A 824 -17.23 -1.56 -16.38
N LEU A 825 -16.77 -1.34 -15.15
CA LEU A 825 -15.38 -1.45 -14.69
C LEU A 825 -15.34 -2.24 -13.38
N ILE A 826 -14.15 -2.72 -13.00
CA ILE A 826 -13.92 -3.39 -11.72
C ILE A 826 -13.65 -2.34 -10.64
N HIS A 827 -14.37 -2.45 -9.53
CA HIS A 827 -14.19 -1.62 -8.34
C HIS A 827 -13.13 -2.20 -7.40
N GLU A 828 -12.61 -1.36 -6.51
CA GLU A 828 -11.64 -1.77 -5.48
C GLU A 828 -12.30 -2.68 -4.44
N SER A 829 -13.36 -2.18 -3.80
CA SER A 829 -14.18 -2.94 -2.87
C SER A 829 -15.68 -2.69 -3.10
N VAL A 830 -16.52 -3.64 -2.69
CA VAL A 830 -17.97 -3.64 -2.93
C VAL A 830 -18.68 -4.14 -1.67
N ASP A 831 -19.74 -3.45 -1.24
CA ASP A 831 -20.51 -3.86 -0.06
C ASP A 831 -21.27 -5.17 -0.30
N VAL A 832 -21.13 -6.11 0.64
CA VAL A 832 -21.64 -7.48 0.47
C VAL A 832 -23.17 -7.62 0.47
N ASP A 833 -23.88 -6.63 1.01
CA ASP A 833 -25.34 -6.55 1.01
C ASP A 833 -25.88 -5.54 -0.02
N ASN A 834 -25.05 -4.63 -0.55
CA ASN A 834 -25.46 -3.68 -1.58
C ASN A 834 -24.35 -3.36 -2.60
N ILE A 835 -24.29 -4.12 -3.70
CA ILE A 835 -23.33 -3.94 -4.81
C ILE A 835 -23.36 -2.59 -5.54
N ARG A 836 -24.25 -1.66 -5.16
CA ARG A 836 -24.25 -0.26 -5.63
C ARG A 836 -23.39 0.65 -4.75
N VAL A 837 -22.94 0.17 -3.59
CA VAL A 837 -21.97 0.81 -2.71
C VAL A 837 -20.62 0.13 -2.96
N TYR A 838 -19.64 0.92 -3.36
CA TYR A 838 -18.31 0.46 -3.76
C TYR A 838 -17.28 1.56 -3.49
N THR A 839 -16.00 1.19 -3.43
CA THR A 839 -14.88 2.13 -3.46
C THR A 839 -14.22 2.16 -4.85
N ARG A 840 -13.84 3.36 -5.29
CA ARG A 840 -13.13 3.70 -6.55
C ARG A 840 -13.85 3.26 -7.84
N SER A 841 -14.27 4.24 -8.65
CA SER A 841 -14.82 4.00 -9.99
C SER A 841 -13.74 3.65 -11.03
N TRP A 842 -12.48 4.04 -10.78
CA TRP A 842 -11.35 3.85 -11.68
C TRP A 842 -10.13 3.30 -10.94
N PHE A 843 -10.02 1.98 -10.91
CA PHE A 843 -8.87 1.28 -10.36
C PHE A 843 -8.27 0.34 -11.41
N ALA A 844 -7.19 0.78 -12.06
CA ALA A 844 -6.67 0.11 -13.25
C ALA A 844 -6.01 -1.24 -12.94
N TRP A 845 -5.45 -1.42 -11.73
CA TRP A 845 -4.93 -2.71 -11.27
C TRP A 845 -6.04 -3.77 -11.20
N ALA A 846 -7.18 -3.47 -10.56
CA ALA A 846 -8.32 -4.41 -10.49
C ALA A 846 -8.89 -4.75 -11.88
N ASN A 847 -8.97 -3.78 -12.80
CA ASN A 847 -9.30 -4.00 -14.21
C ASN A 847 -8.31 -4.97 -14.89
N SER A 848 -7.00 -4.79 -14.68
CA SER A 848 -5.97 -5.71 -15.20
C SER A 848 -6.01 -7.10 -14.56
N VAL A 849 -6.37 -7.25 -13.27
CA VAL A 849 -6.56 -8.57 -12.63
C VAL A 849 -7.75 -9.31 -13.22
N PHE A 850 -8.87 -8.64 -13.48
CA PHE A 850 -10.00 -9.22 -14.20
C PHE A 850 -9.60 -9.66 -15.61
N ALA A 851 -8.94 -8.79 -16.37
CA ALA A 851 -8.56 -9.11 -17.74
C ALA A 851 -7.53 -10.25 -17.82
N GLN A 852 -6.58 -10.33 -16.89
CA GLN A 852 -5.70 -11.51 -16.74
C GLN A 852 -6.50 -12.79 -16.45
N THR A 853 -7.51 -12.72 -15.58
CA THR A 853 -8.37 -13.86 -15.24
C THR A 853 -9.12 -14.37 -16.47
N ILE A 854 -9.68 -13.46 -17.27
CA ILE A 854 -10.38 -13.79 -18.51
C ILE A 854 -9.43 -14.39 -19.56
N LEU A 855 -8.22 -13.85 -19.75
CA LEU A 855 -7.25 -14.40 -20.69
C LEU A 855 -6.73 -15.79 -20.25
N GLU A 856 -6.50 -15.99 -18.96
CA GLU A 856 -6.10 -17.27 -18.37
C GLU A 856 -7.18 -18.34 -18.59
N LEU A 857 -8.44 -18.03 -18.28
CA LEU A 857 -9.57 -18.91 -18.53
C LEU A 857 -9.82 -19.13 -20.04
N ALA A 858 -9.55 -18.15 -20.90
CA ALA A 858 -9.64 -18.30 -22.35
C ALA A 858 -8.61 -19.30 -22.92
N GLU A 859 -7.45 -19.46 -22.25
CA GLU A 859 -6.45 -20.48 -22.60
C GLU A 859 -6.78 -21.83 -21.96
N ARG A 860 -6.96 -21.89 -20.63
CA ARG A 860 -7.12 -23.15 -19.86
C ARG A 860 -8.52 -23.77 -19.95
N LYS A 861 -9.58 -22.96 -19.93
CA LYS A 861 -10.99 -23.40 -19.86
C LYS A 861 -11.90 -22.62 -20.84
N PRO A 862 -11.57 -22.57 -22.15
CA PRO A 862 -12.25 -21.74 -23.15
C PRO A 862 -13.77 -21.97 -23.23
N TYR A 863 -14.23 -23.19 -22.91
CA TYR A 863 -15.65 -23.56 -22.95
C TYR A 863 -16.52 -22.80 -21.94
N LEU A 864 -15.95 -22.24 -20.88
CA LEU A 864 -16.66 -21.40 -19.91
C LEU A 864 -17.01 -20.01 -20.45
N LEU A 865 -16.18 -19.47 -21.37
CA LEU A 865 -16.33 -18.11 -21.92
C LEU A 865 -16.93 -18.12 -23.34
N PHE A 866 -16.50 -19.08 -24.15
CA PHE A 866 -16.77 -19.18 -25.59
C PHE A 866 -17.74 -20.33 -25.95
N GLY A 867 -18.22 -21.08 -24.96
CA GLY A 867 -19.19 -22.16 -25.15
C GLY A 867 -18.57 -23.53 -25.49
N LYS A 868 -19.41 -24.58 -25.42
CA LYS A 868 -18.98 -25.98 -25.55
C LYS A 868 -18.27 -26.25 -26.90
N GLY A 869 -17.07 -26.82 -26.82
CA GLY A 869 -16.25 -27.17 -28.00
C GLY A 869 -15.38 -26.04 -28.54
N ALA A 870 -15.37 -24.86 -27.89
CA ALA A 870 -14.47 -23.79 -28.28
C ALA A 870 -12.99 -24.16 -28.08
N SER A 871 -12.15 -23.75 -29.03
CA SER A 871 -10.68 -23.86 -28.93
C SER A 871 -10.12 -22.91 -27.86
N PRO A 872 -8.93 -23.20 -27.29
CA PRO A 872 -8.17 -22.22 -26.52
C PRO A 872 -7.98 -20.90 -27.28
N TYR A 873 -7.80 -19.82 -26.53
CA TYR A 873 -7.26 -18.56 -27.02
C TYR A 873 -6.08 -18.14 -26.17
N LYS A 874 -4.98 -17.80 -26.83
CA LYS A 874 -3.76 -17.31 -26.19
C LYS A 874 -3.39 -15.98 -26.82
N ALA A 875 -3.47 -14.91 -26.03
CA ALA A 875 -3.19 -13.57 -26.52
C ALA A 875 -1.71 -13.45 -26.91
N GLY A 876 -1.46 -13.00 -28.14
CA GLY A 876 -0.11 -12.89 -28.68
C GLY A 876 0.36 -14.07 -29.55
N GLU A 877 -0.46 -15.08 -29.82
CA GLU A 877 -0.21 -16.09 -30.87
C GLU A 877 -0.80 -15.70 -32.24
#